data_AF-A0A8K0HQA0-F1
#
_entry.id   AF-A0A8K0HQA0-F1
#
_cell.length_a   1.000
_cell.length_b   1.000
_cell.length_c   1.000
_cell.angle_alpha   90.00
_cell.angle_beta   90.00
_cell.angle_gamma   90.00
#
_symmetry.space_group_name_H-M   'P 1'
#
loop_
_entity.id
_entity.type
_entity.pdbx_description
1 polymer ?
#
loop_
_entity_poly.entity_id
_entity_poly.type
_entity_poly.pdbx_seq_one_letter_code
_entity_poly.pdbx_strand_id
1 'polypeptide(L)'
;MLQQVKAWLFVLFQSSTFYIGVVSILYILYKYISDDTRRRDPRRIERSPSLDASSSSSSNPQDTPSLDASSSSSSNPQDTPSLDASSSSSSNPHDNYEVFLSFRGETGKKFTSHLYKALNQTCIYTFLDVERLERGEDISPGLDKAIEGSRCAVVVVSGNYASSRWCMDELLQILKCRNDSKIKQIVLPIFYHVNPDDILKEKGRIWEGFQSLKREFPNSQEKVKSWRDALIQLANIAGHHVDDSTIEANFIDDFIKVVSSKLLDTALSNISEEGLVGMESRLEKLKLCVSRSRSLFGDVRFIGICGLGGLGKTTLARVYLEYMSCQFQASSFLANVRETYEKKGDDGLVNLQKQLLTDVLKGEHSVNNVFDGKDKLRKRLRDKKILVVLDDVDQLKQLEGLAEKNNWFGEGSQIIVTTRDESLLKSMCGEKEYIIHKIDELEDSEALKIFSLKAFKSDCPSEDFRELSTKVIKYANGLPLALVVLGSFLRGKTRDQWKSALDRLKKCPDKKIMKSLQISFDGLEETEKNIFLDIACFFNGSYIDNVMNIMDRCGFFPEIGIRSLVDKSLLHMDHDRNKLNRLRMHDLLEEMGKEIVCEKSPNEPGGRSRIWLDDDFIHVLNKETGTEEVEAIVCLHMSYEKNFTWRGFSNMKKLRLLIIRSRGIMCRPDNEYLPNELRFLEWEGFPLKSLPRSFQPHGLVELILTDSDVIERLWDNPMMEPLYDLKSIELRHSSQIRKLENFSLFPNLEKLILYGCHGLEEIDPSITVLKRLTLLELWCERLKSLPTSMGGLKSLKVLDLCSCSSLRDLPEGLVCSKEELDVIDTGLRDITPSVGDRKALKLQSHGWKNIWNTIVGNGLSSAGLSCLEKLDLSRCGLRDGAFPDDFGCLDSLEYLDLSFSEFSCLPTHFNQLSKLRHLDLSHCRNLKSLGAELPDDLEWIDVEYCGELHTFLDPLSQCNLQCSTIYCVGCFKLVNRQGSQRTAMTSLGRYLQNPPKPSQRFDIVLPGNEIPSWFTHNVRGSSSTILTLYPNWCTNKWMGFALSVCFTDTGGGIYVRSWSWEIKMNQEDWGFGHVHWPVKYVDGANFKNGHIWLLYLPRDTYFRSEWHKKSGDIQFSFKPTFEFEGLAFKECGVRLVYDEDIEELNLTVKDEPIGLPAKDEDEDEG
;
A
#
# COMPACT_ATOMS: atom_id res chain seq x y z
N MET A 1 -63.96 25.03 0.57
CA MET A 1 -62.95 23.96 0.80
C MET A 1 -61.51 24.49 0.86
N LEU A 2 -60.96 25.18 -0.16
CA LEU A 2 -59.56 25.67 -0.08
C LEU A 2 -59.26 26.66 1.06
N GLN A 3 -60.22 27.50 1.46
CA GLN A 3 -60.02 28.40 2.62
C GLN A 3 -60.13 27.70 3.98
N GLN A 4 -60.90 26.60 4.08
CA GLN A 4 -60.93 25.77 5.30
C GLN A 4 -59.66 24.94 5.45
N VAL A 5 -59.02 24.53 4.35
CA VAL A 5 -57.71 23.86 4.36
C VAL A 5 -56.59 24.82 4.78
N LYS A 6 -56.66 26.10 4.38
CA LYS A 6 -55.70 27.12 4.85
C LYS A 6 -55.85 27.44 6.35
N ALA A 7 -57.07 27.42 6.89
CA ALA A 7 -57.30 27.61 8.32
C ALA A 7 -56.83 26.39 9.16
N TRP A 8 -56.90 25.18 8.61
CA TRP A 8 -56.35 23.97 9.24
C TRP A 8 -54.82 23.93 9.24
N LEU A 9 -54.18 24.38 8.16
CA LEU A 9 -52.72 24.43 8.07
C LEU A 9 -52.08 25.51 8.95
N PHE A 10 -52.79 26.60 9.25
CA PHE A 10 -52.27 27.66 10.10
C PHE A 10 -52.27 27.30 11.60
N VAL A 11 -53.17 26.41 12.04
CA VAL A 11 -53.22 25.91 13.43
C VAL A 11 -52.16 24.81 13.67
N LEU A 12 -51.65 24.17 12.62
CA LEU A 12 -50.65 23.10 12.71
C LEU A 12 -49.20 23.61 12.86
N PHE A 13 -48.94 24.91 12.69
CA PHE A 13 -47.57 25.48 12.65
C PHE A 13 -47.03 25.98 14.01
N GLN A 14 -47.71 25.74 15.14
CA GLN A 14 -47.26 26.18 16.48
C GLN A 14 -46.95 25.07 17.50
N SER A 15 -46.82 23.79 17.12
CA SER A 15 -46.39 22.74 18.06
C SER A 15 -45.16 21.97 17.59
N SER A 16 -44.12 21.99 18.42
CA SER A 16 -42.80 21.38 18.26
C SER A 16 -42.80 19.84 18.38
N THR A 17 -43.51 19.15 17.51
CA THR A 17 -43.48 17.67 17.40
C THR A 17 -43.88 17.25 15.99
N PHE A 18 -42.99 17.27 14.99
CA PHE A 18 -43.26 16.63 13.69
C PHE A 18 -42.00 16.32 12.84
N TYR A 19 -41.00 15.62 13.41
CA TYR A 19 -39.88 15.09 12.62
C TYR A 19 -40.05 13.61 12.20
N ILE A 20 -41.09 12.93 12.70
CA ILE A 20 -41.28 11.47 12.51
C ILE A 20 -42.23 11.15 11.33
N GLY A 21 -43.12 12.07 10.92
CA GLY A 21 -44.11 11.82 9.86
C GLY A 21 -43.60 11.99 8.42
N VAL A 22 -42.58 12.83 8.20
CA VAL A 22 -42.06 13.14 6.85
C VAL A 22 -41.22 11.98 6.28
N VAL A 23 -40.52 11.25 7.16
CA VAL A 23 -39.72 10.06 6.80
C VAL A 23 -40.60 8.91 6.34
N SER A 24 -41.79 8.74 6.94
CA SER A 24 -42.74 7.68 6.54
C SER A 24 -43.38 7.93 5.16
N ILE A 25 -43.57 9.19 4.76
CA ILE A 25 -44.15 9.55 3.46
C ILE A 25 -43.10 9.40 2.33
N LEU A 26 -41.85 9.76 2.58
CA LEU A 26 -40.74 9.53 1.65
C LEU A 26 -40.45 8.03 1.44
N TYR A 27 -40.60 7.22 2.49
CA TYR A 27 -40.47 5.76 2.41
C TYR A 27 -41.59 5.09 1.59
N ILE A 28 -42.83 5.61 1.65
CA ILE A 28 -43.95 5.11 0.84
C ILE A 28 -43.79 5.52 -0.64
N LEU A 29 -43.26 6.71 -0.92
CA LEU A 29 -42.95 7.17 -2.28
C LEU A 29 -41.79 6.39 -2.91
N TYR A 30 -40.75 6.05 -2.14
CA TYR A 30 -39.63 5.22 -2.59
C TYR A 30 -40.06 3.78 -2.93
N LYS A 31 -41.01 3.22 -2.17
CA LYS A 31 -41.56 1.88 -2.42
C LYS A 31 -42.50 1.83 -3.65
N TYR A 32 -43.12 2.94 -4.03
CA TYR A 32 -44.01 3.03 -5.19
C TYR A 32 -43.25 3.15 -6.53
N ILE A 33 -41.99 3.63 -6.50
CA ILE A 33 -41.14 3.80 -7.70
C ILE A 33 -40.34 2.52 -8.02
N SER A 34 -40.14 1.62 -7.04
CA SER A 34 -39.34 0.40 -7.22
C SER A 34 -40.10 -0.82 -7.77
N ASP A 35 -41.42 -0.75 -7.96
CA ASP A 35 -42.26 -1.91 -8.31
C ASP A 35 -42.67 -2.00 -9.80
N ASP A 36 -42.15 -1.12 -10.67
CA ASP A 36 -42.62 -1.00 -12.08
C ASP A 36 -41.77 -1.77 -13.13
N THR A 37 -40.87 -2.67 -12.73
CA THR A 37 -40.07 -3.47 -13.70
C THR A 37 -40.24 -4.98 -13.62
N ARG A 38 -41.38 -5.51 -13.16
CA ARG A 38 -41.73 -6.93 -13.37
C ARG A 38 -43.24 -7.16 -13.50
N ARG A 39 -43.76 -7.04 -14.73
CA ARG A 39 -44.98 -7.75 -15.19
C ARG A 39 -45.07 -7.77 -16.72
N ARG A 40 -44.73 -8.91 -17.33
CA ARG A 40 -45.35 -9.40 -18.58
C ARG A 40 -45.71 -10.87 -18.38
N ASP A 41 -47.01 -11.11 -18.31
CA ASP A 41 -47.70 -12.40 -18.41
C ASP A 41 -48.44 -12.37 -19.78
N PRO A 42 -48.62 -13.51 -20.48
CA PRO A 42 -49.89 -14.22 -20.28
C PRO A 42 -49.81 -15.76 -20.36
N ARG A 43 -50.40 -16.42 -19.35
CA ARG A 43 -51.55 -17.38 -19.38
C ARG A 43 -51.67 -18.27 -20.64
N ARG A 44 -51.94 -19.57 -20.60
CA ARG A 44 -52.99 -20.32 -19.87
C ARG A 44 -52.92 -21.79 -20.37
N ILE A 45 -53.20 -22.79 -19.53
CA ILE A 45 -54.13 -23.91 -19.77
C ILE A 45 -54.17 -24.75 -18.48
N GLU A 46 -55.36 -24.77 -17.87
CA GLU A 46 -55.76 -25.70 -16.81
C GLU A 46 -56.01 -27.08 -17.41
N ARG A 47 -55.67 -28.15 -16.67
CA ARG A 47 -56.56 -29.25 -16.27
C ARG A 47 -55.76 -30.38 -15.59
N SER A 48 -55.98 -30.54 -14.29
CA SER A 48 -55.92 -31.81 -13.55
C SER A 48 -57.18 -32.66 -13.88
N PRO A 49 -57.30 -33.99 -13.57
CA PRO A 49 -56.72 -34.63 -12.38
C PRO A 49 -56.25 -36.10 -12.46
N SER A 50 -55.66 -36.50 -11.32
CA SER A 50 -55.62 -37.83 -10.67
C SER A 50 -54.78 -38.95 -11.29
N LEU A 51 -53.82 -39.48 -10.50
CA LEU A 51 -53.98 -40.76 -9.81
C LEU A 51 -52.84 -41.03 -8.81
N ASP A 52 -53.23 -41.66 -7.71
CA ASP A 52 -52.46 -42.06 -6.53
C ASP A 52 -51.36 -43.10 -6.78
N ALA A 53 -50.39 -43.12 -5.85
CA ALA A 53 -49.82 -44.29 -5.14
C ALA A 53 -48.39 -43.92 -4.68
N SER A 54 -48.19 -43.59 -3.38
CA SER A 54 -47.72 -44.51 -2.32
C SER A 54 -46.41 -45.22 -2.71
N SER A 55 -45.30 -45.15 -1.98
CA SER A 55 -45.10 -45.40 -0.54
C SER A 55 -43.58 -45.28 -0.27
N SER A 56 -43.14 -44.53 0.75
CA SER A 56 -42.47 -45.02 1.98
C SER A 56 -41.24 -45.94 1.76
N SER A 57 -40.12 -45.89 2.46
CA SER A 57 -39.61 -45.18 3.64
C SER A 57 -38.25 -45.84 4.00
N SER A 58 -37.35 -45.09 4.66
CA SER A 58 -36.42 -45.52 5.75
C SER A 58 -35.67 -46.87 5.61
N SER A 59 -34.35 -46.99 5.77
CA SER A 59 -33.60 -46.74 7.02
C SER A 59 -32.16 -47.27 6.87
N ASN A 60 -31.22 -46.63 7.56
CA ASN A 60 -29.84 -47.01 7.90
C ASN A 60 -29.80 -48.13 8.98
N PRO A 61 -28.65 -48.58 9.58
CA PRO A 61 -27.19 -48.51 9.28
C PRO A 61 -26.41 -49.84 9.61
N GLN A 62 -25.08 -49.74 9.79
CA GLN A 62 -24.11 -50.59 10.57
C GLN A 62 -23.15 -51.46 9.71
N ASP A 63 -21.86 -51.16 9.65
CA ASP A 63 -20.74 -51.33 10.63
C ASP A 63 -19.97 -52.66 10.43
N THR A 64 -18.64 -52.52 10.28
CA THR A 64 -17.53 -53.51 10.26
C THR A 64 -17.56 -54.52 11.43
N PRO A 65 -16.76 -55.64 11.55
CA PRO A 65 -15.36 -55.84 11.09
C PRO A 65 -14.85 -57.32 10.86
N SER A 66 -13.53 -57.49 10.60
CA SER A 66 -12.63 -58.64 10.95
C SER A 66 -12.88 -60.03 10.31
N LEU A 67 -12.01 -61.04 10.22
CA LEU A 67 -10.56 -61.34 10.34
C LEU A 67 -10.44 -62.83 9.86
N ASP A 68 -9.25 -63.24 9.40
CA ASP A 68 -8.72 -64.63 9.31
C ASP A 68 -9.39 -65.66 8.37
N ALA A 69 -8.76 -66.73 7.86
CA ALA A 69 -7.39 -67.08 7.45
C ALA A 69 -7.47 -68.52 6.86
N SER A 70 -6.65 -68.82 5.84
CA SER A 70 -6.26 -70.17 5.36
C SER A 70 -7.34 -71.02 4.64
N SER A 71 -7.10 -71.81 3.59
CA SER A 71 -5.90 -72.54 3.17
C SER A 71 -6.01 -73.06 1.71
N SER A 72 -4.85 -73.25 1.06
CA SER A 72 -4.55 -74.20 -0.05
C SER A 72 -5.24 -73.97 -1.42
N SER A 73 -4.62 -74.11 -2.60
CA SER A 73 -3.44 -74.86 -3.04
C SER A 73 -2.94 -74.41 -4.43
N SER A 74 -1.61 -74.49 -4.62
CA SER A 74 -0.86 -74.92 -5.82
C SER A 74 -0.90 -74.14 -7.16
N SER A 75 0.28 -73.55 -7.45
CA SER A 75 1.09 -73.62 -8.69
C SER A 75 0.61 -73.03 -10.03
N ASN A 76 1.24 -71.88 -10.39
CA ASN A 76 1.86 -71.46 -11.67
C ASN A 76 1.78 -72.41 -12.89
N PRO A 77 1.75 -71.90 -14.16
CA PRO A 77 2.62 -70.81 -14.62
C PRO A 77 2.00 -69.78 -15.59
N GLN A 78 2.83 -68.76 -15.83
CA GLN A 78 2.84 -67.75 -16.89
C GLN A 78 1.95 -68.00 -18.11
N ASP A 79 1.16 -66.97 -18.46
CA ASP A 79 1.00 -66.52 -19.85
C ASP A 79 0.42 -65.08 -19.85
N THR A 80 1.29 -64.12 -20.08
CA THR A 80 0.96 -62.72 -20.44
C THR A 80 0.93 -62.59 -21.96
N PRO A 81 -0.18 -62.16 -22.59
CA PRO A 81 -0.13 -61.64 -23.95
C PRO A 81 0.02 -60.11 -23.92
N SER A 82 1.20 -59.70 -24.40
CA SER A 82 1.54 -58.47 -25.12
C SER A 82 0.41 -57.47 -25.44
N LEU A 83 0.58 -56.24 -24.97
CA LEU A 83 0.09 -55.02 -25.63
C LEU A 83 1.24 -54.02 -25.66
N ASP A 84 1.60 -53.64 -26.89
CA ASP A 84 2.80 -52.91 -27.28
C ASP A 84 2.94 -51.53 -26.62
N ALA A 85 4.06 -51.37 -25.93
CA ALA A 85 4.62 -50.07 -25.57
C ALA A 85 5.78 -49.77 -26.52
N SER A 86 5.65 -48.75 -27.36
CA SER A 86 6.78 -48.13 -28.06
C SER A 86 6.57 -46.62 -28.17
N SER A 87 6.99 -45.91 -27.12
CA SER A 87 7.58 -44.58 -27.28
C SER A 87 8.79 -44.49 -26.35
N SER A 88 9.89 -45.03 -26.84
CA SER A 88 11.22 -44.84 -26.29
C SER A 88 11.62 -43.38 -26.45
N SER A 89 11.73 -42.66 -25.33
CA SER A 89 12.63 -41.50 -25.22
C SER A 89 13.61 -41.75 -24.08
N SER A 90 14.43 -42.80 -24.24
CA SER A 90 15.69 -42.92 -23.52
C SER A 90 16.77 -42.20 -24.32
N SER A 91 16.80 -40.87 -24.25
CA SER A 91 18.00 -40.11 -24.60
C SER A 91 18.78 -39.91 -23.31
N ASN A 92 19.97 -40.50 -23.21
CA ASN A 92 20.91 -40.18 -22.14
C ASN A 92 21.15 -38.65 -22.14
N PRO A 93 21.28 -38.00 -20.97
CA PRO A 93 21.50 -36.54 -20.87
C PRO A 93 22.88 -36.08 -21.38
N HIS A 94 23.67 -36.94 -22.01
CA HIS A 94 25.05 -36.68 -22.45
C HIS A 94 25.22 -36.38 -23.94
N ASP A 95 24.15 -36.41 -24.75
CA ASP A 95 24.27 -36.42 -26.23
C ASP A 95 23.96 -35.08 -26.94
N ASN A 96 23.63 -34.00 -26.23
CA ASN A 96 23.39 -32.68 -26.86
C ASN A 96 24.56 -31.74 -26.66
N TYR A 97 25.22 -31.33 -27.75
CA TYR A 97 26.32 -30.36 -27.74
C TYR A 97 25.80 -28.93 -27.93
N GLU A 98 26.47 -27.94 -27.34
CA GLU A 98 26.13 -26.53 -27.57
C GLU A 98 26.80 -25.99 -28.83
N VAL A 99 28.04 -26.43 -29.08
CA VAL A 99 28.84 -26.02 -30.23
C VAL A 99 29.44 -27.23 -30.93
N PHE A 100 29.28 -27.30 -32.26
CA PHE A 100 30.03 -28.19 -33.15
C PHE A 100 31.20 -27.43 -33.78
N LEU A 101 32.43 -27.94 -33.67
CA LEU A 101 33.62 -27.36 -34.32
C LEU A 101 33.95 -28.14 -35.59
N SER A 102 33.77 -27.52 -36.76
CA SER A 102 34.23 -28.05 -38.05
C SER A 102 35.54 -27.40 -38.47
N PHE A 103 36.55 -28.19 -38.80
CA PHE A 103 37.89 -27.71 -39.13
C PHE A 103 38.69 -28.74 -39.92
N ARG A 104 39.82 -28.31 -40.50
CA ARG A 104 40.79 -29.21 -41.13
C ARG A 104 41.85 -29.65 -40.12
N GLY A 105 42.15 -30.95 -40.07
CA GLY A 105 43.05 -31.55 -39.08
C GLY A 105 44.44 -30.90 -38.89
N GLU A 106 45.02 -30.29 -39.93
CA GLU A 106 46.29 -29.55 -39.83
C GLU A 106 46.20 -28.28 -38.96
N THR A 107 45.06 -27.59 -39.02
CA THR A 107 44.72 -26.42 -38.18
C THR A 107 44.29 -26.84 -36.76
N GLY A 108 43.90 -28.11 -36.62
CA GLY A 108 43.43 -28.74 -35.38
C GLY A 108 44.39 -28.62 -34.20
N LYS A 109 45.69 -28.81 -34.42
CA LYS A 109 46.72 -28.81 -33.36
C LYS A 109 47.23 -27.42 -32.95
N LYS A 110 46.74 -26.34 -33.58
CA LYS A 110 47.15 -24.96 -33.31
C LYS A 110 45.94 -24.17 -32.81
N PHE A 111 45.48 -23.21 -33.59
CA PHE A 111 44.35 -22.32 -33.32
C PHE A 111 43.10 -23.05 -32.81
N THR A 112 42.65 -24.12 -33.49
CA THR A 112 41.41 -24.82 -33.11
C THR A 112 41.49 -25.48 -31.74
N SER A 113 42.66 -25.99 -31.33
CA SER A 113 42.84 -26.56 -29.98
C SER A 113 42.73 -25.53 -28.87
N HIS A 114 43.23 -24.31 -29.12
CA HIS A 114 43.11 -23.18 -28.19
C HIS A 114 41.66 -22.69 -28.12
N LEU A 115 40.98 -22.61 -29.27
CA LEU A 115 39.56 -22.27 -29.34
C LEU A 115 38.69 -23.29 -28.59
N TYR A 116 38.91 -24.60 -28.83
CA TYR A 116 38.21 -25.68 -28.13
C TYR A 116 38.40 -25.62 -26.60
N LYS A 117 39.66 -25.45 -26.17
CA LYS A 117 40.00 -25.34 -24.75
C LYS A 117 39.30 -24.14 -24.11
N ALA A 118 39.30 -22.99 -24.78
CA ALA A 118 38.72 -21.77 -24.26
C ALA A 118 37.18 -21.84 -24.19
N LEU A 119 36.51 -22.41 -25.19
CA LEU A 119 35.06 -22.70 -25.15
C LEU A 119 34.67 -23.61 -23.97
N ASN A 120 35.43 -24.69 -23.74
CA ASN A 120 35.18 -25.58 -22.61
C ASN A 120 35.51 -24.94 -21.25
N GLN A 121 36.48 -24.03 -21.19
CA GLN A 121 36.82 -23.27 -19.97
C GLN A 121 35.73 -22.29 -19.58
N THR A 122 34.96 -21.77 -20.54
CA THR A 122 33.75 -20.96 -20.30
C THR A 122 32.48 -21.80 -20.15
N CYS A 123 32.62 -23.10 -19.88
CA CYS A 123 31.51 -24.05 -19.70
C CYS A 123 30.58 -24.20 -20.91
N ILE A 124 31.05 -23.92 -22.14
CA ILE A 124 30.30 -24.18 -23.38
C ILE A 124 30.60 -25.61 -23.84
N TYR A 125 29.62 -26.49 -23.80
CA TYR A 125 29.81 -27.92 -24.11
C TYR A 125 30.02 -28.13 -25.61
N THR A 126 31.29 -28.30 -26.00
CA THR A 126 31.70 -28.29 -27.40
C THR A 126 32.08 -29.70 -27.89
N PHE A 127 31.60 -30.09 -29.08
CA PHE A 127 32.02 -31.32 -29.76
C PHE A 127 33.30 -31.09 -30.58
N LEU A 128 34.26 -32.01 -30.43
CA LEU A 128 35.48 -32.08 -31.23
C LEU A 128 35.70 -33.52 -31.69
N ASP A 129 35.80 -33.71 -33.00
CA ASP A 129 35.88 -35.01 -33.69
C ASP A 129 37.01 -35.94 -33.17
N VAL A 130 38.09 -35.39 -32.61
CA VAL A 130 39.29 -36.15 -32.20
C VAL A 130 39.12 -36.88 -30.85
N GLU A 131 38.17 -36.50 -29.99
CA GLU A 131 38.17 -36.95 -28.59
C GLU A 131 36.98 -37.82 -28.14
N ARG A 132 35.88 -37.95 -28.91
CA ARG A 132 34.60 -38.48 -28.34
C ARG A 132 33.73 -39.41 -29.18
N LEU A 133 34.21 -39.95 -30.30
CA LEU A 133 33.50 -41.07 -30.95
C LEU A 133 33.76 -42.38 -30.17
N GLU A 134 32.71 -43.15 -29.87
CA GLU A 134 32.86 -44.47 -29.25
C GLU A 134 33.72 -45.37 -30.14
N ARG A 135 34.78 -45.95 -29.58
CA ARG A 135 35.72 -46.78 -30.34
C ARG A 135 35.02 -48.06 -30.81
N GLY A 136 34.70 -48.13 -32.10
CA GLY A 136 34.09 -49.31 -32.72
C GLY A 136 32.86 -49.02 -33.58
N GLU A 137 32.32 -47.81 -33.56
CA GLU A 137 31.21 -47.38 -34.43
C GLU A 137 31.70 -46.74 -35.75
N ASP A 138 30.83 -46.77 -36.77
CA ASP A 138 31.06 -46.02 -38.01
C ASP A 138 31.09 -44.51 -37.70
N ILE A 139 32.13 -43.82 -38.18
CA ILE A 139 32.39 -42.39 -37.88
C ILE A 139 31.28 -41.48 -38.44
N SER A 140 30.71 -41.83 -39.60
CA SER A 140 29.79 -40.95 -40.35
C SER A 140 28.43 -40.72 -39.64
N PRO A 141 27.70 -41.76 -39.15
CA PRO A 141 26.39 -41.55 -38.51
C PRO A 141 26.47 -40.85 -37.14
N GLY A 142 27.57 -41.07 -36.40
CA GLY A 142 27.80 -40.41 -35.11
C GLY A 142 28.06 -38.91 -35.29
N LEU A 143 28.78 -38.54 -36.35
CA LEU A 143 29.08 -37.14 -36.67
C LEU A 143 27.82 -36.37 -37.11
N ASP A 144 26.98 -36.96 -37.97
CA ASP A 144 25.73 -36.34 -38.43
C ASP A 144 24.78 -36.07 -37.25
N LYS A 145 24.68 -37.00 -36.31
CA LYS A 145 23.92 -36.81 -35.05
C LYS A 145 24.49 -35.68 -34.20
N ALA A 146 25.82 -35.60 -34.07
CA ALA A 146 26.45 -34.52 -33.30
C ALA A 146 26.23 -33.15 -33.94
N ILE A 147 26.25 -33.05 -35.27
CA ILE A 147 25.92 -31.82 -36.00
C ILE A 147 24.45 -31.44 -35.80
N GLU A 148 23.53 -32.39 -35.97
CA GLU A 148 22.09 -32.15 -35.79
C GLU A 148 21.74 -31.79 -34.34
N GLY A 149 22.42 -32.40 -33.36
CA GLY A 149 22.24 -32.14 -31.93
C GLY A 149 22.93 -30.87 -31.42
N SER A 150 23.69 -30.16 -32.26
CA SER A 150 24.42 -28.94 -31.86
C SER A 150 23.62 -27.66 -32.09
N ARG A 151 23.59 -26.75 -31.12
CA ARG A 151 22.88 -25.46 -31.26
C ARG A 151 23.59 -24.46 -32.17
N CYS A 152 24.92 -24.49 -32.16
CA CYS A 152 25.77 -23.65 -32.99
C CYS A 152 26.84 -24.50 -33.68
N ALA A 153 27.17 -24.18 -34.92
CA ALA A 153 28.29 -24.73 -35.65
C ALA A 153 29.33 -23.63 -35.93
N VAL A 154 30.54 -23.80 -35.42
CA VAL A 154 31.70 -22.94 -35.70
C VAL A 154 32.53 -23.60 -36.78
N VAL A 155 32.66 -22.93 -37.94
CA VAL A 155 33.37 -23.47 -39.11
C VAL A 155 34.68 -22.72 -39.31
N VAL A 156 35.81 -23.39 -39.04
CA VAL A 156 37.15 -22.81 -39.18
C VAL A 156 37.69 -23.08 -40.59
N VAL A 157 37.51 -22.11 -41.47
CA VAL A 157 37.87 -22.16 -42.88
C VAL A 157 39.33 -21.77 -43.05
N SER A 158 40.18 -22.74 -43.41
CA SER A 158 41.61 -22.55 -43.71
C SER A 158 41.90 -22.83 -45.18
N GLY A 159 43.09 -22.46 -45.67
CA GLY A 159 43.47 -22.62 -47.08
C GLY A 159 43.31 -24.03 -47.64
N ASN A 160 43.43 -25.06 -46.80
CA ASN A 160 43.30 -26.48 -47.17
C ASN A 160 41.96 -27.10 -46.75
N TYR A 161 40.97 -26.31 -46.32
CA TYR A 161 39.70 -26.83 -45.83
C TYR A 161 38.95 -27.64 -46.92
N ALA A 162 38.86 -27.07 -48.13
CA ALA A 162 38.13 -27.67 -49.25
C ALA A 162 38.87 -28.81 -49.97
N SER A 163 40.06 -29.20 -49.53
CA SER A 163 40.74 -30.40 -50.04
C SER A 163 40.28 -31.70 -49.37
N SER A 164 39.52 -31.60 -48.27
CA SER A 164 39.04 -32.76 -47.52
C SER A 164 37.57 -33.06 -47.82
N ARG A 165 37.29 -34.30 -48.23
CA ARG A 165 35.92 -34.79 -48.37
C ARG A 165 35.11 -34.64 -47.07
N TRP A 166 35.71 -34.95 -45.91
CA TRP A 166 35.03 -34.91 -44.62
C TRP A 166 34.57 -33.50 -44.24
N CYS A 167 35.46 -32.50 -44.29
CA CYS A 167 35.10 -31.11 -44.02
C CYS A 167 34.00 -30.57 -44.97
N MET A 168 33.97 -31.06 -46.20
CA MET A 168 32.96 -30.69 -47.20
C MET A 168 31.61 -31.39 -46.99
N ASP A 169 31.62 -32.64 -46.54
CA ASP A 169 30.41 -33.39 -46.15
C ASP A 169 29.80 -32.82 -44.85
N GLU A 170 30.62 -32.48 -43.85
CA GLU A 170 30.21 -31.76 -42.64
C GLU A 170 29.56 -30.40 -42.97
N LEU A 171 30.20 -29.61 -43.82
CA LEU A 171 29.70 -28.29 -44.21
C LEU A 171 28.32 -28.39 -44.89
N LEU A 172 28.10 -29.40 -45.73
CA LEU A 172 26.79 -29.65 -46.33
C LEU A 172 25.73 -29.95 -45.27
N GLN A 173 26.05 -30.81 -44.29
CA GLN A 173 25.13 -31.16 -43.22
C GLN A 173 24.84 -29.97 -42.31
N ILE A 174 25.85 -29.17 -41.94
CA ILE A 174 25.69 -27.92 -41.16
C ILE A 174 24.75 -26.93 -41.88
N LEU A 175 24.95 -26.69 -43.18
CA LEU A 175 24.10 -25.78 -43.94
C LEU A 175 22.68 -26.33 -44.14
N LYS A 176 22.52 -27.65 -44.19
CA LYS A 176 21.21 -28.29 -44.17
C LYS A 176 20.51 -28.05 -42.83
N CYS A 177 21.18 -28.25 -41.70
CA CYS A 177 20.64 -27.96 -40.35
C CYS A 177 20.31 -26.47 -40.15
N ARG A 178 21.08 -25.57 -40.74
CA ARG A 178 20.80 -24.12 -40.74
C ARG A 178 19.50 -23.77 -41.47
N ASN A 179 19.27 -24.39 -42.62
CA ASN A 179 18.13 -24.10 -43.49
C ASN A 179 16.86 -24.90 -43.10
N ASP A 180 16.98 -25.86 -42.19
CA ASP A 180 15.86 -26.63 -41.68
C ASP A 180 14.97 -25.78 -40.77
N SER A 181 13.66 -25.79 -41.03
CA SER A 181 12.68 -24.97 -40.30
C SER A 181 12.52 -25.37 -38.83
N LYS A 182 12.89 -26.61 -38.46
CA LYS A 182 12.82 -27.13 -37.09
C LYS A 182 14.12 -26.96 -36.32
N ILE A 183 15.28 -27.09 -36.97
CA ILE A 183 16.59 -27.05 -36.29
C ILE A 183 17.14 -25.63 -36.21
N LYS A 184 17.12 -24.86 -37.32
CA LYS A 184 17.65 -23.49 -37.41
C LYS A 184 19.00 -23.27 -36.70
N GLN A 185 19.96 -24.14 -36.97
CA GLN A 185 21.29 -24.08 -36.34
C GLN A 185 22.03 -22.77 -36.67
N ILE A 186 22.67 -22.16 -35.67
CA ILE A 186 23.51 -20.96 -35.86
C ILE A 186 24.84 -21.36 -36.50
N VAL A 187 25.25 -20.71 -37.58
CA VAL A 187 26.54 -20.97 -38.24
C VAL A 187 27.44 -19.75 -38.14
N LEU A 188 28.63 -19.93 -37.56
CA LEU A 188 29.65 -18.89 -37.38
C LEU A 188 30.94 -19.26 -38.12
N PRO A 189 31.20 -18.67 -39.30
CA PRO A 189 32.44 -18.90 -40.03
C PRO A 189 33.61 -18.11 -39.40
N ILE A 190 34.76 -18.76 -39.27
CA ILE A 190 36.05 -18.13 -39.00
C ILE A 190 36.94 -18.35 -40.22
N PHE A 191 37.29 -17.28 -40.92
CA PHE A 191 38.19 -17.30 -42.07
C PHE A 191 39.63 -17.13 -41.58
N TYR A 192 40.36 -18.24 -41.44
CA TYR A 192 41.70 -18.32 -40.87
C TYR A 192 42.78 -18.28 -41.96
N HIS A 193 43.46 -17.14 -42.09
CA HIS A 193 44.39 -16.78 -43.19
C HIS A 193 43.79 -16.99 -44.58
N VAL A 194 42.50 -16.69 -44.72
CA VAL A 194 41.72 -16.84 -45.95
C VAL A 194 40.83 -15.63 -46.09
N ASN A 195 40.81 -15.02 -47.28
CA ASN A 195 39.85 -13.97 -47.57
C ASN A 195 38.54 -14.57 -48.11
N PRO A 196 37.37 -14.30 -47.50
CA PRO A 196 36.07 -14.78 -48.00
C PRO A 196 35.77 -14.35 -49.45
N ASP A 197 36.28 -13.18 -49.88
CA ASP A 197 36.16 -12.71 -51.26
C ASP A 197 36.81 -13.66 -52.27
N ASP A 198 37.89 -14.35 -51.88
CA ASP A 198 38.58 -15.30 -52.75
C ASP A 198 37.71 -16.55 -52.96
N ILE A 199 36.92 -16.94 -51.95
CA ILE A 199 35.95 -18.04 -52.07
C ILE A 199 34.84 -17.66 -53.06
N LEU A 200 34.31 -16.43 -52.98
CA LEU A 200 33.27 -15.94 -53.89
C LEU A 200 33.78 -15.75 -55.33
N LYS A 201 35.03 -15.33 -55.49
CA LYS A 201 35.69 -15.15 -56.80
C LYS A 201 36.29 -16.45 -57.36
N GLU A 202 36.14 -17.56 -56.65
CA GLU A 202 36.67 -18.89 -56.99
C GLU A 202 38.19 -18.87 -57.25
N LYS A 203 38.92 -18.17 -56.37
CA LYS A 203 40.38 -17.99 -56.44
C LYS A 203 41.03 -18.36 -55.10
N GLY A 204 42.36 -18.42 -55.11
CA GLY A 204 43.14 -18.69 -53.90
C GLY A 204 43.20 -20.17 -53.50
N ARG A 205 43.87 -20.42 -52.37
CA ARG A 205 44.28 -21.76 -51.91
C ARG A 205 43.10 -22.71 -51.67
N ILE A 206 41.96 -22.20 -51.21
CA ILE A 206 40.75 -23.02 -51.00
C ILE A 206 40.28 -23.64 -52.30
N TRP A 207 40.28 -22.86 -53.39
CA TRP A 207 39.83 -23.38 -54.68
C TRP A 207 40.85 -24.34 -55.30
N GLU A 208 42.14 -24.13 -55.08
CA GLU A 208 43.19 -25.10 -55.44
C GLU A 208 42.97 -26.45 -54.72
N GLY A 209 42.64 -26.41 -53.43
CA GLY A 209 42.23 -27.57 -52.64
C GLY A 209 40.96 -28.23 -53.18
N PHE A 210 39.93 -27.43 -53.50
CA PHE A 210 38.67 -27.92 -54.06
C PHE A 210 38.84 -28.57 -55.43
N GLN A 211 39.68 -28.00 -56.32
CA GLN A 211 39.99 -28.60 -57.62
C GLN A 211 40.73 -29.93 -57.48
N SER A 212 41.59 -30.06 -56.47
CA SER A 212 42.26 -31.32 -56.16
C SER A 212 41.24 -32.38 -55.74
N LEU A 213 40.31 -32.03 -54.84
CA LEU A 213 39.21 -32.92 -54.43
C LEU A 213 38.29 -33.28 -55.61
N LYS A 214 37.98 -32.33 -56.50
CA LYS A 214 37.16 -32.57 -57.69
C LYS A 214 37.78 -33.62 -58.64
N ARG A 215 39.11 -33.65 -58.76
CA ARG A 215 39.81 -34.64 -59.60
C ARG A 215 39.72 -36.06 -59.02
N GLU A 216 39.60 -36.20 -57.71
CA GLU A 216 39.44 -37.50 -57.04
C GLU A 216 38.02 -38.09 -57.19
N PHE A 217 37.02 -37.26 -57.50
CA PHE A 217 35.61 -37.68 -57.63
C PHE A 217 34.99 -37.33 -59.01
N PRO A 218 35.55 -37.84 -60.12
CA PRO A 218 35.08 -37.49 -61.48
C PRO A 218 33.66 -38.00 -61.77
N ASN A 219 33.21 -39.06 -61.10
CA ASN A 219 31.91 -39.72 -61.34
C ASN A 219 30.76 -39.20 -60.47
N SER A 220 30.99 -38.20 -59.59
CA SER A 220 30.00 -37.68 -58.65
C SER A 220 29.75 -36.18 -58.84
N GLN A 221 29.45 -35.78 -60.07
CA GLN A 221 29.27 -34.38 -60.48
C GLN A 221 28.23 -33.62 -59.64
N GLU A 222 27.13 -34.27 -59.26
CA GLU A 222 26.10 -33.67 -58.41
C GLU A 222 26.62 -33.33 -57.01
N LYS A 223 27.36 -34.24 -56.39
CA LYS A 223 27.94 -34.04 -55.05
C LYS A 223 29.00 -32.92 -55.05
N VAL A 224 29.84 -32.88 -56.08
CA VAL A 224 30.83 -31.81 -56.27
C VAL A 224 30.14 -30.46 -56.47
N LYS A 225 29.00 -30.42 -57.18
CA LYS A 225 28.21 -29.20 -57.33
C LYS A 225 27.64 -28.74 -55.98
N SER A 226 27.06 -29.64 -55.19
CA SER A 226 26.57 -29.33 -53.84
C SER A 226 27.67 -28.78 -52.93
N TRP A 227 28.87 -29.37 -52.95
CA TRP A 227 30.02 -28.86 -52.18
C TRP A 227 30.45 -27.46 -52.61
N ARG A 228 30.45 -27.16 -53.91
CA ARG A 228 30.71 -25.81 -54.42
C ARG A 228 29.67 -24.81 -53.92
N ASP A 229 28.39 -25.15 -54.02
CA ASP A 229 27.30 -24.28 -53.60
C ASP A 229 27.36 -24.03 -52.07
N ALA A 230 27.77 -25.04 -51.29
CA ALA A 230 27.98 -24.94 -49.85
C ALA A 230 29.09 -23.94 -49.48
N LEU A 231 30.24 -23.95 -50.17
CA LEU A 231 31.33 -22.98 -49.93
C LEU A 231 30.91 -21.55 -50.24
N ILE A 232 30.19 -21.35 -51.34
CA ILE A 232 29.67 -20.04 -51.72
C ILE A 232 28.63 -19.57 -50.69
N GLN A 233 27.74 -20.46 -50.23
CA GLN A 233 26.78 -20.14 -49.17
C GLN A 233 27.47 -19.77 -47.85
N LEU A 234 28.52 -20.48 -47.46
CA LEU A 234 29.30 -20.19 -46.26
C LEU A 234 30.01 -18.83 -46.36
N ALA A 235 30.59 -18.50 -47.51
CA ALA A 235 31.27 -17.22 -47.74
C ALA A 235 30.32 -16.01 -47.73
N ASN A 236 29.04 -16.22 -48.02
CA ASN A 236 28.00 -15.20 -47.91
C ASN A 236 27.51 -14.98 -46.47
N ILE A 237 27.95 -15.79 -45.50
CA ILE A 237 27.66 -15.56 -44.07
C ILE A 237 28.69 -14.56 -43.53
N ALA A 238 28.22 -13.54 -42.83
CA ALA A 238 29.10 -12.64 -42.08
C ALA A 238 29.90 -13.46 -41.04
N GLY A 239 31.20 -13.60 -41.28
CA GLY A 239 32.12 -14.35 -40.44
C GLY A 239 33.26 -13.48 -39.91
N HIS A 240 34.13 -14.09 -39.13
CA HIS A 240 35.26 -13.42 -38.51
C HIS A 240 36.56 -13.71 -39.27
N HIS A 241 37.40 -12.70 -39.47
CA HIS A 241 38.67 -12.84 -40.20
C HIS A 241 39.85 -12.88 -39.23
N VAL A 242 40.73 -13.85 -39.40
CA VAL A 242 41.99 -13.96 -38.65
C VAL A 242 43.12 -13.97 -39.67
N ASP A 243 43.99 -12.97 -39.62
CA ASP A 243 45.17 -12.87 -40.48
C ASP A 243 46.45 -12.74 -39.66
N ASP A 244 47.59 -12.57 -40.35
CA ASP A 244 48.91 -12.49 -39.73
C ASP A 244 49.08 -11.28 -38.77
N SER A 245 48.19 -10.29 -38.84
CA SER A 245 48.19 -9.12 -37.95
C SER A 245 47.31 -9.30 -36.71
N THR A 246 46.46 -10.34 -36.68
CA THR A 246 45.56 -10.62 -35.57
C THR A 246 46.27 -11.34 -34.43
N ILE A 247 46.14 -10.83 -33.20
CA ILE A 247 46.58 -11.56 -32.01
C ILE A 247 45.54 -12.65 -31.69
N GLU A 248 45.84 -13.90 -32.03
CA GLU A 248 44.91 -15.04 -31.93
C GLU A 248 44.27 -15.19 -30.53
N ALA A 249 45.02 -14.95 -29.45
CA ALA A 249 44.51 -15.06 -28.08
C ALA A 249 43.38 -14.07 -27.80
N ASN A 250 43.57 -12.78 -28.13
CA ASN A 250 42.55 -11.74 -27.95
C ASN A 250 41.34 -12.03 -28.84
N PHE A 251 41.58 -12.51 -30.06
CA PHE A 251 40.52 -12.91 -30.96
C PHE A 251 39.66 -14.04 -30.38
N ILE A 252 40.29 -15.08 -29.82
CA ILE A 252 39.56 -16.20 -29.21
C ILE A 252 38.71 -15.70 -28.04
N ASP A 253 39.25 -14.84 -27.16
CA ASP A 253 38.50 -14.28 -26.04
C ASP A 253 37.28 -13.46 -26.50
N ASP A 254 37.43 -12.64 -27.53
CA ASP A 254 36.31 -11.85 -28.08
C ASP A 254 35.31 -12.73 -28.83
N PHE A 255 35.78 -13.75 -29.56
CA PHE A 255 34.92 -14.68 -30.28
C PHE A 255 34.06 -15.51 -29.32
N ILE A 256 34.59 -15.92 -28.16
CA ILE A 256 33.81 -16.64 -27.15
C ILE A 256 32.66 -15.79 -26.61
N LYS A 257 32.85 -14.48 -26.45
CA LYS A 257 31.76 -13.56 -26.08
C LYS A 257 30.67 -13.53 -27.15
N VAL A 258 31.05 -13.55 -28.44
CA VAL A 258 30.10 -13.61 -29.56
C VAL A 258 29.31 -14.91 -29.54
N VAL A 259 29.98 -16.07 -29.41
CA VAL A 259 29.33 -17.38 -29.31
C VAL A 259 28.35 -17.40 -28.12
N SER A 260 28.79 -16.90 -26.96
CA SER A 260 27.96 -16.81 -25.76
C SER A 260 26.71 -15.97 -25.99
N SER A 261 26.84 -14.78 -26.59
CA SER A 261 25.69 -13.92 -26.90
C SER A 261 24.69 -14.57 -27.86
N LYS A 262 25.17 -15.31 -28.85
CA LYS A 262 24.31 -15.98 -29.85
C LYS A 262 23.58 -17.18 -29.27
N LEU A 263 24.22 -17.92 -28.37
CA LEU A 263 23.58 -19.00 -27.61
C LEU A 263 22.56 -18.45 -26.59
N LEU A 264 22.83 -17.26 -26.02
CA LEU A 264 21.94 -16.54 -25.11
C LEU A 264 20.67 -16.02 -25.80
N ASP A 265 20.79 -15.39 -26.97
CA ASP A 265 19.63 -14.91 -27.75
C ASP A 265 18.66 -16.07 -28.06
N THR A 266 19.22 -17.25 -28.35
CA THR A 266 18.45 -18.47 -28.61
C THR A 266 17.86 -19.09 -27.33
N ALA A 267 18.55 -18.96 -26.19
CA ALA A 267 18.03 -19.43 -24.91
C ALA A 267 16.85 -18.57 -24.46
N LEU A 268 16.93 -17.24 -24.63
CA LEU A 268 15.84 -16.31 -24.33
C LEU A 268 14.61 -16.53 -25.23
N SER A 269 14.80 -16.83 -26.52
CA SER A 269 13.67 -17.20 -27.37
C SER A 269 13.00 -18.50 -26.92
N ASN A 270 13.77 -19.47 -26.41
CA ASN A 270 13.20 -20.74 -25.94
C ASN A 270 12.55 -20.64 -24.55
N ILE A 271 13.03 -19.74 -23.67
CA ILE A 271 12.38 -19.42 -22.39
C ILE A 271 10.94 -18.91 -22.63
N SER A 272 10.70 -18.20 -23.73
CA SER A 272 9.36 -17.78 -24.14
C SER A 272 8.47 -18.95 -24.61
N GLU A 273 9.05 -20.06 -25.08
CA GLU A 273 8.33 -21.28 -25.46
C GLU A 273 7.94 -22.16 -24.25
N GLU A 274 8.62 -22.03 -23.10
CA GLU A 274 8.27 -22.74 -21.85
C GLU A 274 7.03 -22.17 -21.13
N GLY A 275 6.45 -21.10 -21.66
CA GLY A 275 5.26 -20.45 -21.10
C GLY A 275 5.54 -19.60 -19.86
N LEU A 276 6.77 -19.08 -19.75
CA LEU A 276 7.17 -18.07 -18.76
C LEU A 276 6.84 -16.69 -19.33
N VAL A 277 5.99 -15.92 -18.63
CA VAL A 277 5.50 -14.60 -19.07
C VAL A 277 5.99 -13.52 -18.12
N GLY A 278 6.42 -12.38 -18.66
CA GLY A 278 6.79 -11.21 -17.86
C GLY A 278 8.12 -11.36 -17.12
N MET A 279 8.94 -12.33 -17.51
CA MET A 279 10.24 -12.57 -16.90
C MET A 279 11.30 -11.60 -17.41
N GLU A 280 11.16 -11.09 -18.64
CA GLU A 280 12.06 -10.09 -19.22
C GLU A 280 12.08 -8.81 -18.39
N SER A 281 10.89 -8.26 -18.09
CA SER A 281 10.73 -7.06 -17.26
C SER A 281 11.29 -7.26 -15.84
N ARG A 282 10.99 -8.40 -15.21
CA ARG A 282 11.52 -8.75 -13.88
C ARG A 282 13.04 -8.92 -13.88
N LEU A 283 13.59 -9.53 -14.93
CA LEU A 283 15.03 -9.72 -15.10
C LEU A 283 15.74 -8.37 -15.30
N GLU A 284 15.15 -7.45 -16.07
CA GLU A 284 15.66 -6.08 -16.24
C GLU A 284 15.65 -5.30 -14.94
N LYS A 285 14.55 -5.36 -14.17
CA LYS A 285 14.47 -4.75 -12.83
C LYS A 285 15.58 -5.30 -11.92
N LEU A 286 15.78 -6.62 -11.87
CA LEU A 286 16.83 -7.25 -11.08
C LEU A 286 18.23 -6.80 -11.55
N LYS A 287 18.48 -6.71 -12.86
CA LYS A 287 19.75 -6.18 -13.40
C LYS A 287 20.01 -4.74 -12.96
N LEU A 288 18.99 -3.87 -13.04
CA LEU A 288 19.07 -2.49 -12.59
C LEU A 288 19.36 -2.38 -11.10
N CYS A 289 18.76 -3.25 -10.28
CA CYS A 289 19.07 -3.34 -8.85
C CYS A 289 20.54 -3.74 -8.62
N VAL A 290 21.04 -4.71 -9.37
CA VAL A 290 22.42 -5.21 -9.26
C VAL A 290 23.45 -4.19 -9.77
N SER A 291 23.12 -3.36 -10.76
CA SER A 291 24.01 -2.36 -11.36
C SER A 291 24.03 -1.00 -10.65
N ARG A 292 22.98 -0.64 -9.91
CA ARG A 292 22.90 0.61 -9.12
C ARG A 292 23.67 0.58 -7.81
N SER A 293 24.19 -0.57 -7.39
CA SER A 293 24.99 -0.68 -6.17
C SER A 293 26.26 0.17 -6.30
N ARG A 294 26.50 1.04 -5.30
CA ARG A 294 27.62 2.00 -5.25
C ARG A 294 28.97 1.36 -4.88
N SER A 295 29.05 0.04 -4.72
CA SER A 295 30.32 -0.61 -4.39
C SER A 295 31.27 -0.52 -5.60
N LEU A 296 32.55 -0.29 -5.30
CA LEU A 296 33.62 -0.26 -6.29
C LEU A 296 33.56 -1.53 -7.15
N PHE A 297 33.84 -1.39 -8.45
CA PHE A 297 33.98 -2.53 -9.36
C PHE A 297 34.91 -3.59 -8.74
N GLY A 298 34.35 -4.71 -8.25
CA GLY A 298 35.15 -5.80 -7.68
C GLY A 298 34.54 -6.59 -6.52
N ASP A 299 33.59 -6.06 -5.74
CA ASP A 299 33.17 -6.74 -4.50
C ASP A 299 32.16 -7.89 -4.67
N VAL A 300 32.12 -8.79 -3.68
CA VAL A 300 31.16 -9.91 -3.56
C VAL A 300 29.78 -9.38 -3.17
N ARG A 301 28.75 -9.73 -3.93
CA ARG A 301 27.39 -9.21 -3.74
C ARG A 301 26.41 -10.27 -3.24
N PHE A 302 25.68 -9.94 -2.19
CA PHE A 302 24.53 -10.71 -1.70
C PHE A 302 23.22 -10.08 -2.21
N ILE A 303 22.42 -10.87 -2.90
CA ILE A 303 21.18 -10.45 -3.55
C ILE A 303 20.03 -11.28 -2.98
N GLY A 304 19.11 -10.63 -2.29
CA GLY A 304 17.86 -11.21 -1.82
C GLY A 304 16.74 -11.06 -2.82
N ILE A 305 16.14 -12.15 -3.24
CA ILE A 305 14.87 -12.14 -3.98
C ILE A 305 13.78 -12.50 -2.98
N CYS A 306 12.96 -11.51 -2.60
CA CYS A 306 11.97 -11.62 -1.52
C CYS A 306 10.54 -11.42 -2.02
N GLY A 307 9.56 -11.98 -1.29
CA GLY A 307 8.13 -11.79 -1.58
C GLY A 307 7.27 -12.97 -1.16
N LEU A 308 5.95 -12.85 -1.38
CA LEU A 308 4.94 -13.87 -1.08
C LEU A 308 5.25 -15.23 -1.73
N GLY A 309 4.84 -16.32 -1.04
CA GLY A 309 4.93 -17.68 -1.58
C GLY A 309 4.13 -17.84 -2.87
N GLY A 310 4.75 -18.39 -3.92
CA GLY A 310 4.07 -18.59 -5.21
C GLY A 310 4.21 -17.46 -6.24
N LEU A 311 4.91 -16.35 -5.92
CA LEU A 311 5.21 -15.24 -6.85
C LEU A 311 6.27 -15.55 -7.93
N GLY A 312 6.93 -16.71 -7.88
CA GLY A 312 7.93 -17.10 -8.89
C GLY A 312 9.38 -16.70 -8.58
N LYS A 313 9.73 -16.50 -7.29
CA LYS A 313 11.11 -16.20 -6.84
C LYS A 313 12.15 -17.21 -7.37
N THR A 314 11.89 -18.50 -7.16
CA THR A 314 12.71 -19.62 -7.65
C THR A 314 12.88 -19.57 -9.16
N THR A 315 11.81 -19.23 -9.89
CA THR A 315 11.82 -19.12 -11.34
C THR A 315 12.68 -17.95 -11.81
N LEU A 316 12.53 -16.76 -11.20
CA LEU A 316 13.37 -15.59 -11.51
C LEU A 316 14.85 -15.87 -11.22
N ALA A 317 15.15 -16.50 -10.08
CA ALA A 317 16.53 -16.85 -9.72
C ALA A 317 17.16 -17.84 -10.70
N ARG A 318 16.38 -18.84 -11.16
CA ARG A 318 16.82 -19.81 -12.18
C ARG A 318 17.10 -19.13 -13.52
N VAL A 319 16.16 -18.32 -14.01
CA VAL A 319 16.33 -17.57 -15.27
C VAL A 319 17.54 -16.64 -15.18
N TYR A 320 17.76 -15.98 -14.04
CA TYR A 320 18.94 -15.16 -13.82
C TYR A 320 20.24 -15.98 -13.83
N LEU A 321 20.26 -17.15 -13.19
CA LEU A 321 21.41 -18.06 -13.19
C LEU A 321 21.77 -18.49 -14.61
N GLU A 322 20.80 -18.96 -15.38
CA GLU A 322 20.99 -19.39 -16.76
C GLU A 322 21.52 -18.23 -17.62
N TYR A 323 20.93 -17.04 -17.46
CA TYR A 323 21.34 -15.84 -18.19
C TYR A 323 22.75 -15.36 -17.85
N MET A 324 23.14 -15.36 -16.56
CA MET A 324 24.40 -14.78 -16.11
C MET A 324 25.55 -15.78 -16.00
N SER A 325 25.29 -17.08 -15.97
CA SER A 325 26.27 -18.14 -15.72
C SER A 325 27.57 -18.01 -16.52
N CYS A 326 27.48 -17.68 -17.81
CA CYS A 326 28.63 -17.51 -18.71
C CYS A 326 29.61 -16.38 -18.32
N GLN A 327 29.21 -15.44 -17.45
CA GLN A 327 30.06 -14.35 -16.97
C GLN A 327 30.88 -14.72 -15.72
N PHE A 328 30.70 -15.94 -15.20
CA PHE A 328 31.32 -16.43 -13.97
C PHE A 328 32.17 -17.68 -14.27
N GLN A 329 33.15 -17.95 -13.41
CA GLN A 329 34.02 -19.13 -13.56
C GLN A 329 33.28 -20.44 -13.23
N ALA A 330 32.28 -20.36 -12.37
CA ALA A 330 31.40 -21.47 -12.02
C ALA A 330 30.07 -20.94 -11.47
N SER A 331 29.04 -21.80 -11.55
CA SER A 331 27.73 -21.51 -11.01
C SER A 331 27.11 -22.73 -10.34
N SER A 332 26.28 -22.53 -9.32
CA SER A 332 25.57 -23.61 -8.62
C SER A 332 24.16 -23.18 -8.21
N PHE A 333 23.21 -24.11 -8.33
CA PHE A 333 21.81 -23.94 -7.90
C PHE A 333 21.49 -24.94 -6.79
N LEU A 334 21.38 -24.44 -5.55
CA LEU A 334 21.00 -25.24 -4.40
C LEU A 334 19.48 -25.11 -4.20
N ALA A 335 18.74 -26.09 -4.73
CA ALA A 335 17.27 -26.12 -4.69
C ALA A 335 16.73 -26.48 -3.30
N ASN A 336 15.60 -25.88 -2.91
CA ASN A 336 14.81 -26.26 -1.73
C ASN A 336 15.66 -26.44 -0.44
N VAL A 337 16.43 -25.41 -0.08
CA VAL A 337 17.34 -25.43 1.08
C VAL A 337 16.58 -25.70 2.37
N ARG A 338 15.45 -25.01 2.60
CA ARG A 338 14.56 -25.25 3.74
C ARG A 338 14.10 -26.69 3.86
N GLU A 339 13.49 -27.25 2.79
CA GLU A 339 12.95 -28.62 2.82
C GLU A 339 14.05 -29.66 3.07
N THR A 340 15.24 -29.44 2.50
CA THR A 340 16.41 -30.32 2.71
C THR A 340 16.88 -30.27 4.17
N TYR A 341 16.88 -29.09 4.77
CA TYR A 341 17.25 -28.89 6.17
C TYR A 341 16.19 -29.42 7.14
N GLU A 342 14.90 -29.17 6.92
CA GLU A 342 13.80 -29.68 7.75
C GLU A 342 13.82 -31.23 7.82
N LYS A 343 14.11 -31.91 6.70
CA LYS A 343 14.11 -33.38 6.65
C LYS A 343 15.34 -34.05 7.26
N LYS A 344 16.51 -33.41 7.20
CA LYS A 344 17.81 -34.04 7.51
C LYS A 344 18.68 -33.25 8.49
N GLY A 345 18.22 -32.11 8.98
CA GLY A 345 18.98 -31.22 9.87
C GLY A 345 20.36 -30.88 9.29
N ASP A 346 21.39 -30.98 10.14
CA ASP A 346 22.77 -30.66 9.78
C ASP A 346 23.33 -31.58 8.68
N ASP A 347 22.87 -32.83 8.56
CA ASP A 347 23.25 -33.71 7.45
C ASP A 347 22.73 -33.20 6.10
N GLY A 348 21.58 -32.51 6.11
CA GLY A 348 21.05 -31.79 4.95
C GLY A 348 22.01 -30.69 4.49
N LEU A 349 22.51 -29.86 5.42
CA LEU A 349 23.49 -28.81 5.11
C LEU A 349 24.81 -29.39 4.60
N VAL A 350 25.29 -30.49 5.19
CA VAL A 350 26.50 -31.17 4.71
C VAL A 350 26.34 -31.60 3.25
N ASN A 351 25.17 -32.11 2.86
CA ASN A 351 24.91 -32.50 1.47
C ASN A 351 24.88 -31.29 0.53
N LEU A 352 24.29 -30.18 0.95
CA LEU A 352 24.28 -28.93 0.18
C LEU A 352 25.69 -28.33 0.03
N GLN A 353 26.51 -28.37 1.08
CA GLN A 353 27.92 -27.95 1.02
C GLN A 353 28.74 -28.83 0.07
N LYS A 354 28.51 -30.15 0.08
CA LYS A 354 29.12 -31.08 -0.89
C LYS A 354 28.71 -30.74 -2.31
N GLN A 355 27.41 -30.53 -2.55
CA GLN A 355 26.90 -30.16 -3.87
C GLN A 355 27.56 -28.88 -4.38
N LEU A 356 27.60 -27.82 -3.56
CA LEU A 356 28.23 -26.55 -3.94
C LEU A 356 29.72 -26.72 -4.29
N LEU A 357 30.46 -27.51 -3.52
CA LEU A 357 31.85 -27.82 -3.81
C LEU A 357 32.00 -28.58 -5.13
N THR A 358 31.17 -29.59 -5.36
CA THR A 358 31.18 -30.41 -6.59
C THR A 358 30.87 -29.56 -7.82
N ASP A 359 29.84 -28.71 -7.76
CA ASP A 359 29.42 -27.84 -8.87
C ASP A 359 30.53 -26.84 -9.25
N VAL A 360 31.24 -26.28 -8.25
CA VAL A 360 32.23 -25.22 -8.48
C VAL A 360 33.65 -25.72 -8.77
N LEU A 361 34.05 -26.84 -8.17
CA LEU A 361 35.42 -27.36 -8.28
C LEU A 361 35.55 -28.50 -9.29
N LYS A 362 34.43 -29.12 -9.71
CA LYS A 362 34.35 -30.29 -10.59
C LYS A 362 35.13 -31.49 -10.02
N GLY A 363 34.43 -32.39 -9.31
CA GLY A 363 34.98 -33.61 -8.72
C GLY A 363 34.31 -33.99 -7.39
N GLU A 364 34.59 -35.19 -6.86
CA GLU A 364 34.06 -35.61 -5.56
C GLU A 364 34.82 -34.96 -4.39
N HIS A 365 34.07 -34.42 -3.44
CA HIS A 365 34.61 -33.80 -2.24
C HIS A 365 33.97 -34.40 -0.99
N SER A 366 34.81 -34.92 -0.08
CA SER A 366 34.34 -35.34 1.23
C SER A 366 34.06 -34.11 2.09
N VAL A 367 32.96 -34.15 2.84
CA VAL A 367 32.62 -33.18 3.90
C VAL A 367 32.09 -34.01 5.05
N ASN A 368 32.75 -33.90 6.21
CA ASN A 368 32.47 -34.76 7.37
C ASN A 368 31.39 -34.19 8.29
N ASN A 369 31.33 -32.86 8.41
CA ASN A 369 30.35 -32.13 9.19
C ASN A 369 30.24 -30.69 8.67
N VAL A 370 29.26 -29.93 9.19
CA VAL A 370 28.98 -28.57 8.73
C VAL A 370 30.19 -27.65 8.87
N PHE A 371 30.94 -27.73 9.96
CA PHE A 371 32.13 -26.90 10.20
C PHE A 371 33.24 -27.19 9.20
N ASP A 372 33.54 -28.47 8.94
CA ASP A 372 34.48 -28.91 7.90
C ASP A 372 34.07 -28.40 6.51
N GLY A 373 32.77 -28.43 6.21
CA GLY A 373 32.23 -27.90 4.96
C GLY A 373 32.40 -26.40 4.83
N LYS A 374 32.08 -25.62 5.89
CA LYS A 374 32.32 -24.16 5.93
C LYS A 374 33.78 -23.82 5.65
N ASP A 375 34.69 -24.53 6.31
CA ASP A 375 36.12 -24.31 6.20
C ASP A 375 36.64 -24.63 4.79
N LYS A 376 36.13 -25.70 4.17
CA LYS A 376 36.43 -26.07 2.78
C LYS A 376 35.89 -25.07 1.77
N LEU A 377 34.64 -24.63 1.91
CA LEU A 377 34.04 -23.60 1.07
C LEU A 377 34.88 -22.32 1.13
N ARG A 378 35.13 -21.81 2.34
CA ARG A 378 35.93 -20.59 2.56
C ARG A 378 37.34 -20.67 1.98
N LYS A 379 38.00 -21.83 2.06
CA LYS A 379 39.38 -21.99 1.55
C LYS A 379 39.43 -22.16 0.04
N ARG A 380 38.42 -22.77 -0.58
CA ARG A 380 38.42 -23.13 -2.00
C ARG A 380 37.72 -22.12 -2.91
N LEU A 381 36.79 -21.33 -2.37
CA LEU A 381 35.98 -20.37 -3.13
C LEU A 381 36.52 -18.93 -3.08
N ARG A 382 37.47 -18.63 -2.17
CA ARG A 382 37.98 -17.27 -1.91
C ARG A 382 38.55 -16.55 -3.12
N ASP A 383 39.13 -17.28 -4.07
CA ASP A 383 39.80 -16.70 -5.25
C ASP A 383 39.02 -16.96 -6.54
N LYS A 384 37.77 -17.43 -6.44
CA LYS A 384 36.93 -17.75 -7.59
C LYS A 384 35.76 -16.78 -7.72
N LYS A 385 35.53 -16.30 -8.94
CA LYS A 385 34.36 -15.50 -9.31
C LYS A 385 33.19 -16.44 -9.62
N ILE A 386 32.25 -16.59 -8.70
CA ILE A 386 31.16 -17.57 -8.81
C ILE A 386 29.76 -16.95 -8.71
N LEU A 387 28.77 -17.63 -9.27
CA LEU A 387 27.36 -17.29 -9.17
C LEU A 387 26.60 -18.43 -8.46
N VAL A 388 26.10 -18.18 -7.25
CA VAL A 388 25.43 -19.21 -6.43
C VAL A 388 24.00 -18.78 -6.15
N VAL A 389 23.05 -19.70 -6.35
CA VAL A 389 21.65 -19.52 -5.93
C VAL A 389 21.34 -20.44 -4.77
N LEU A 390 20.88 -19.87 -3.67
CA LEU A 390 20.35 -20.54 -2.48
C LEU A 390 18.82 -20.38 -2.49
N ASP A 391 18.11 -21.44 -2.84
CA ASP A 391 16.66 -21.39 -3.06
C ASP A 391 15.84 -21.82 -1.83
N ASP A 392 14.79 -21.05 -1.50
CA ASP A 392 13.87 -21.26 -0.37
C ASP A 392 14.60 -21.34 0.98
N VAL A 393 15.32 -20.29 1.34
CA VAL A 393 16.00 -20.16 2.66
C VAL A 393 15.06 -19.48 3.66
N ASP A 394 14.88 -20.07 4.84
CA ASP A 394 13.98 -19.56 5.90
C ASP A 394 14.64 -19.42 7.28
N GLN A 395 15.88 -19.89 7.45
CA GLN A 395 16.61 -19.81 8.72
C GLN A 395 18.03 -19.28 8.55
N LEU A 396 18.47 -18.46 9.51
CA LEU A 396 19.82 -17.89 9.53
C LEU A 396 20.91 -18.97 9.50
N LYS A 397 20.72 -20.07 10.25
CA LYS A 397 21.67 -21.19 10.32
C LYS A 397 21.93 -21.85 8.96
N GLN A 398 20.93 -21.88 8.06
CA GLN A 398 21.11 -22.41 6.70
C GLN A 398 22.06 -21.51 5.90
N LEU A 399 21.85 -20.20 6.00
CA LEU A 399 22.65 -19.19 5.31
C LEU A 399 24.08 -19.12 5.87
N GLU A 400 24.25 -19.16 7.20
CA GLU A 400 25.55 -19.28 7.85
C GLU A 400 26.29 -20.56 7.44
N GLY A 401 25.56 -21.66 7.22
CA GLY A 401 26.09 -22.94 6.75
C GLY A 401 26.69 -22.89 5.34
N LEU A 402 26.14 -22.05 4.46
CA LEU A 402 26.41 -22.08 3.02
C LEU A 402 27.15 -20.84 2.52
N ALA A 403 26.90 -19.66 3.09
CA ALA A 403 27.43 -18.38 2.64
C ALA A 403 27.48 -17.34 3.79
N GLU A 404 28.32 -17.58 4.81
CA GLU A 404 28.34 -16.75 6.03
C GLU A 404 28.89 -15.33 5.81
N LYS A 405 29.96 -15.19 5.01
CA LYS A 405 30.73 -13.93 4.88
C LYS A 405 31.20 -13.71 3.46
N ASN A 406 31.30 -12.43 3.06
CA ASN A 406 31.78 -12.02 1.74
C ASN A 406 33.18 -12.57 1.43
N ASN A 407 34.05 -12.72 2.44
CA ASN A 407 35.42 -13.22 2.27
C ASN A 407 35.54 -14.73 2.00
N TRP A 408 34.42 -15.44 1.85
CA TRP A 408 34.40 -16.82 1.37
C TRP A 408 34.54 -16.91 -0.15
N PHE A 409 34.26 -15.82 -0.87
CA PHE A 409 34.14 -15.80 -2.32
C PHE A 409 35.12 -14.81 -2.95
N GLY A 410 35.49 -15.05 -4.20
CA GLY A 410 36.37 -14.16 -4.96
C GLY A 410 35.66 -12.93 -5.48
N GLU A 411 36.45 -11.90 -5.80
CA GLU A 411 35.98 -10.64 -6.34
C GLU A 411 35.04 -10.83 -7.54
N GLY A 412 33.94 -10.07 -7.55
CA GLY A 412 32.89 -10.11 -8.55
C GLY A 412 31.89 -11.27 -8.41
N SER A 413 32.01 -12.10 -7.37
CA SER A 413 31.03 -13.17 -7.09
C SER A 413 29.65 -12.62 -6.71
N GLN A 414 28.61 -13.39 -7.02
CA GLN A 414 27.23 -13.05 -6.70
C GLN A 414 26.54 -14.24 -6.02
N ILE A 415 25.97 -13.97 -4.84
CA ILE A 415 25.22 -14.94 -4.05
C ILE A 415 23.76 -14.49 -4.01
N ILE A 416 22.88 -15.27 -4.64
CA ILE A 416 21.45 -15.00 -4.72
C ILE A 416 20.75 -15.88 -3.69
N VAL A 417 19.90 -15.27 -2.86
CA VAL A 417 19.10 -15.96 -1.86
C VAL A 417 17.63 -15.71 -2.19
N THR A 418 16.86 -16.76 -2.46
CA THR A 418 15.41 -16.64 -2.53
C THR A 418 14.82 -16.92 -1.16
N THR A 419 13.98 -16.01 -0.67
CA THR A 419 13.37 -16.15 0.65
C THR A 419 11.99 -15.51 0.70
N ARG A 420 11.19 -15.89 1.69
CA ARG A 420 9.95 -15.21 2.05
C ARG A 420 10.18 -14.17 3.15
N ASP A 421 11.34 -14.20 3.82
CA ASP A 421 11.66 -13.40 5.00
C ASP A 421 12.84 -12.46 4.72
N GLU A 422 12.54 -11.17 4.62
CA GLU A 422 13.52 -10.11 4.38
C GLU A 422 14.50 -9.92 5.54
N SER A 423 14.11 -10.30 6.77
CA SER A 423 14.93 -10.11 7.97
C SER A 423 16.19 -10.99 7.98
N LEU A 424 16.16 -12.13 7.27
CA LEU A 424 17.32 -13.04 7.15
C LEU A 424 18.53 -12.38 6.51
N LEU A 425 18.29 -11.48 5.55
CA LEU A 425 19.37 -10.75 4.88
C LEU A 425 19.82 -9.52 5.66
N LYS A 426 18.88 -8.88 6.39
CA LYS A 426 19.17 -7.74 7.27
C LYS A 426 20.01 -8.15 8.49
N SER A 427 19.86 -9.38 8.98
CA SER A 427 20.56 -9.89 10.17
C SER A 427 21.99 -10.36 9.90
N MET A 428 22.28 -10.81 8.69
CA MET A 428 23.60 -11.34 8.30
C MET A 428 24.65 -10.26 8.06
N CYS A 429 24.27 -9.21 7.35
CA CYS A 429 25.17 -8.13 6.97
C CYS A 429 24.87 -6.94 7.87
N GLY A 430 25.90 -6.38 8.54
CA GLY A 430 25.76 -5.06 9.17
C GLY A 430 25.38 -3.97 8.14
N GLU A 431 25.64 -2.69 8.42
CA GLU A 431 25.29 -1.56 7.54
C GLU A 431 25.91 -1.57 6.10
N LYS A 432 26.45 -2.69 5.58
CA LYS A 432 27.04 -2.78 4.25
C LYS A 432 26.46 -3.92 3.37
N GLU A 433 25.93 -3.46 2.22
CA GLU A 433 25.94 -4.06 0.88
C GLU A 433 25.22 -5.41 0.64
N TYR A 434 23.98 -5.54 1.11
CA TYR A 434 23.03 -6.48 0.54
C TYR A 434 22.00 -5.76 -0.35
N ILE A 435 21.50 -6.43 -1.38
CA ILE A 435 20.50 -5.89 -2.32
C ILE A 435 19.22 -6.70 -2.14
N ILE A 436 18.13 -6.08 -1.67
CA ILE A 436 16.81 -6.73 -1.63
C ILE A 436 16.02 -6.33 -2.88
N HIS A 437 15.63 -7.32 -3.65
CA HIS A 437 14.69 -7.21 -4.76
C HIS A 437 13.38 -7.88 -4.35
N LYS A 438 12.36 -7.06 -4.05
CA LYS A 438 11.00 -7.55 -3.81
C LYS A 438 10.32 -7.83 -5.16
N ILE A 439 9.68 -8.99 -5.29
CA ILE A 439 8.94 -9.36 -6.50
C ILE A 439 7.53 -8.79 -6.42
N ASP A 440 7.14 -8.09 -7.48
CA ASP A 440 5.78 -7.59 -7.69
C ASP A 440 4.85 -8.69 -8.23
N GLU A 441 3.56 -8.58 -7.89
CA GLU A 441 2.47 -9.35 -8.49
C GLU A 441 2.46 -9.21 -10.03
N LEU A 442 1.85 -10.17 -10.73
CA LEU A 442 1.65 -10.08 -12.19
C LEU A 442 0.63 -9.00 -12.50
N GLU A 443 0.92 -8.17 -13.51
CA GLU A 443 -0.09 -7.30 -14.10
C GLU A 443 -1.20 -8.14 -14.74
N ASP A 444 -2.43 -7.60 -14.80
CA ASP A 444 -3.59 -8.31 -15.35
C ASP A 444 -3.36 -8.86 -16.77
N SER A 445 -2.55 -8.17 -17.57
CA SER A 445 -2.17 -8.58 -18.93
C SER A 445 -1.27 -9.83 -18.91
N GLU A 446 -0.24 -9.85 -18.06
CA GLU A 446 0.66 -10.99 -17.85
C GLU A 446 -0.08 -12.17 -17.23
N ALA A 447 -0.94 -11.89 -16.24
CA ALA A 447 -1.76 -12.87 -15.55
C ALA A 447 -2.72 -13.57 -16.51
N LEU A 448 -3.38 -12.82 -17.40
CA LEU A 448 -4.25 -13.37 -18.43
C LEU A 448 -3.49 -14.32 -19.35
N LYS A 449 -2.27 -13.96 -19.77
CA LYS A 449 -1.48 -14.78 -20.69
C LYS A 449 -1.05 -16.10 -20.04
N ILE A 450 -0.53 -16.07 -18.81
CA ILE A 450 -0.16 -17.30 -18.07
C ILE A 450 -1.37 -18.21 -17.87
N PHE A 451 -2.49 -17.64 -17.43
CA PHE A 451 -3.72 -18.40 -17.25
C PHE A 451 -4.17 -19.03 -18.58
N SER A 452 -4.14 -18.25 -19.66
CA SER A 452 -4.58 -18.71 -20.98
C SER A 452 -3.71 -19.86 -21.51
N LEU A 453 -2.40 -19.76 -21.32
CA LEU A 453 -1.46 -20.81 -21.70
C LEU A 453 -1.76 -22.13 -20.97
N LYS A 454 -2.12 -22.08 -19.69
CA LYS A 454 -2.45 -23.28 -18.90
C LYS A 454 -3.87 -23.81 -19.15
N ALA A 455 -4.85 -22.94 -19.35
CA ALA A 455 -6.25 -23.31 -19.55
C ALA A 455 -6.57 -23.71 -21.00
N PHE A 456 -6.04 -23.00 -21.99
CA PHE A 456 -6.38 -23.13 -23.42
C PHE A 456 -5.22 -23.59 -24.31
N LYS A 457 -3.97 -23.59 -23.80
CA LYS A 457 -2.75 -23.75 -24.64
C LYS A 457 -2.60 -22.67 -25.71
N SER A 458 -3.09 -21.47 -25.41
CA SER A 458 -3.08 -20.29 -26.28
C SER A 458 -2.73 -19.07 -25.45
N ASP A 459 -2.18 -18.03 -26.07
CA ASP A 459 -1.84 -16.75 -25.42
C ASP A 459 -3.08 -15.96 -24.98
N CYS A 460 -4.24 -16.26 -25.55
CA CYS A 460 -5.50 -15.61 -25.27
C CYS A 460 -6.64 -16.62 -25.03
N PRO A 461 -7.64 -16.26 -24.21
CA PRO A 461 -8.84 -17.07 -24.04
C PRO A 461 -9.71 -17.00 -25.31
N SER A 462 -10.53 -18.02 -25.53
CA SER A 462 -11.62 -17.89 -26.50
C SER A 462 -12.64 -16.85 -26.04
N GLU A 463 -13.28 -16.14 -26.98
CA GLU A 463 -14.19 -15.03 -26.66
C GLU A 463 -15.30 -15.41 -25.67
N ASP A 464 -15.85 -16.64 -25.78
CA ASP A 464 -16.89 -17.15 -24.87
C ASP A 464 -16.45 -17.29 -23.40
N PHE A 465 -15.13 -17.34 -23.16
CA PHE A 465 -14.52 -17.52 -21.84
C PHE A 465 -13.82 -16.28 -21.31
N ARG A 466 -13.84 -15.16 -22.05
CA ARG A 466 -13.12 -13.93 -21.70
C ARG A 466 -13.57 -13.35 -20.35
N GLU A 467 -14.87 -13.19 -20.15
CA GLU A 467 -15.45 -12.69 -18.90
C GLU A 467 -15.14 -13.61 -17.70
N LEU A 468 -15.19 -14.93 -17.90
CA LEU A 468 -14.87 -15.90 -16.86
C LEU A 468 -13.37 -15.91 -16.53
N SER A 469 -12.52 -15.71 -17.52
CA SER A 469 -11.07 -15.58 -17.35
C SER A 469 -10.73 -14.33 -16.53
N THR A 470 -11.40 -13.19 -16.78
CA THR A 470 -11.26 -11.99 -15.95
C THR A 470 -11.64 -12.23 -14.49
N LYS A 471 -12.68 -13.05 -14.22
CA LYS A 471 -13.05 -13.43 -12.84
C LYS A 471 -11.97 -14.30 -12.17
N VAL A 472 -11.31 -15.19 -12.93
CA VAL A 472 -10.18 -15.98 -12.41
C VAL A 472 -8.99 -15.08 -12.08
N ILE A 473 -8.65 -14.13 -12.97
CA ILE A 473 -7.52 -13.21 -12.75
C ILE A 473 -7.77 -12.36 -11.51
N LYS A 474 -8.98 -11.80 -11.37
CA LYS A 474 -9.37 -11.03 -10.19
C LYS A 474 -9.27 -11.86 -8.90
N TYR A 475 -9.63 -13.14 -8.95
CA TYR A 475 -9.50 -14.04 -7.79
C TYR A 475 -8.03 -14.35 -7.45
N ALA A 476 -7.20 -14.58 -8.47
CA ALA A 476 -5.78 -14.87 -8.27
C ALA A 476 -4.95 -13.64 -7.88
N ASN A 477 -5.46 -12.44 -8.18
CA ASN A 477 -4.86 -11.14 -7.91
C ASN A 477 -3.35 -11.11 -8.19
N GLY A 478 -2.96 -11.46 -9.42
CA GLY A 478 -1.57 -11.42 -9.85
C GLY A 478 -0.66 -12.52 -9.29
N LEU A 479 -1.15 -13.50 -8.50
CA LEU A 479 -0.35 -14.62 -7.99
C LEU A 479 -0.15 -15.73 -9.05
N PRO A 480 1.07 -15.95 -9.60
CA PRO A 480 1.33 -16.94 -10.64
C PRO A 480 0.92 -18.37 -10.27
N LEU A 481 1.20 -18.78 -9.03
CA LEU A 481 0.83 -20.12 -8.55
C LEU A 481 -0.68 -20.38 -8.65
N ALA A 482 -1.50 -19.42 -8.25
CA ALA A 482 -2.95 -19.54 -8.32
C ALA A 482 -3.42 -19.66 -9.78
N LEU A 483 -2.88 -18.82 -10.67
CA LEU A 483 -3.21 -18.86 -12.10
C LEU A 483 -2.88 -20.20 -12.74
N VAL A 484 -1.72 -20.80 -12.40
CA VAL A 484 -1.30 -22.10 -12.95
C VAL A 484 -2.18 -23.24 -12.44
N VAL A 485 -2.50 -23.25 -11.14
CA VAL A 485 -3.36 -24.28 -10.53
C VAL A 485 -4.78 -24.19 -11.11
N LEU A 486 -5.35 -22.99 -11.16
CA LEU A 486 -6.70 -22.77 -11.67
C LEU A 486 -6.80 -23.02 -13.17
N GLY A 487 -5.81 -22.58 -13.96
CA GLY A 487 -5.76 -22.84 -15.40
C GLY A 487 -5.70 -24.34 -15.69
N SER A 488 -4.86 -25.07 -14.96
CA SER A 488 -4.77 -26.53 -15.08
C SER A 488 -6.05 -27.24 -14.65
N PHE A 489 -6.70 -26.77 -13.58
CA PHE A 489 -7.96 -27.30 -13.10
C PHE A 489 -9.10 -27.06 -14.10
N LEU A 490 -9.18 -25.89 -14.72
CA LEU A 490 -10.27 -25.49 -15.61
C LEU A 490 -10.12 -25.99 -17.05
N ARG A 491 -8.93 -26.47 -17.42
CA ARG A 491 -8.62 -26.98 -18.75
C ARG A 491 -9.58 -28.09 -19.19
N GLY A 492 -10.13 -27.94 -20.40
CA GLY A 492 -11.03 -28.91 -21.02
C GLY A 492 -12.46 -28.95 -20.46
N LYS A 493 -12.82 -28.07 -19.52
CA LYS A 493 -14.18 -27.99 -18.96
C LYS A 493 -15.09 -27.07 -19.78
N THR A 494 -16.40 -27.29 -19.67
CA THR A 494 -17.43 -26.47 -20.33
C THR A 494 -17.64 -25.14 -19.60
N ARG A 495 -18.28 -24.17 -20.27
CA ARG A 495 -18.59 -22.84 -19.69
C ARG A 495 -19.40 -22.92 -18.39
N ASP A 496 -20.37 -23.83 -18.31
CA ASP A 496 -21.19 -23.98 -17.09
C ASP A 496 -20.40 -24.64 -15.96
N GLN A 497 -19.50 -25.58 -16.28
CA GLN A 497 -18.56 -26.14 -15.31
C GLN A 497 -17.58 -25.08 -14.79
N TRP A 498 -17.15 -24.12 -15.62
CA TRP A 498 -16.33 -22.99 -15.17
C TRP A 498 -17.08 -22.08 -14.20
N LYS A 499 -18.33 -21.71 -14.53
CA LYS A 499 -19.17 -20.91 -13.62
C LYS A 499 -19.35 -21.62 -12.27
N SER A 500 -19.73 -22.90 -12.31
CA SER A 500 -19.89 -23.72 -11.11
C SER A 500 -18.59 -23.85 -10.30
N ALA A 501 -17.44 -24.03 -10.97
CA ALA A 501 -16.14 -24.07 -10.33
C ALA A 501 -15.76 -22.76 -9.64
N LEU A 502 -16.00 -21.62 -10.30
CA LEU A 502 -15.74 -20.28 -9.74
C LEU A 502 -16.67 -19.98 -8.56
N ASP A 503 -17.94 -20.36 -8.64
CA ASP A 503 -18.88 -20.21 -7.54
C ASP A 503 -18.52 -21.12 -6.36
N ARG A 504 -17.91 -22.29 -6.61
CA ARG A 504 -17.35 -23.15 -5.57
C ARG A 504 -16.12 -22.53 -4.91
N LEU A 505 -15.20 -21.93 -5.68
CA LEU A 505 -13.97 -21.32 -5.14
C LEU A 505 -14.25 -20.17 -4.17
N LYS A 506 -15.31 -19.38 -4.42
CA LYS A 506 -15.77 -18.34 -3.49
C LYS A 506 -16.20 -18.86 -2.10
N LYS A 507 -16.50 -20.15 -2.00
CA LYS A 507 -16.96 -20.80 -0.75
C LYS A 507 -15.91 -21.71 -0.14
N CYS A 508 -15.18 -22.42 -0.99
CA CYS A 508 -14.17 -23.40 -0.60
C CYS A 508 -12.93 -23.16 -1.46
N PRO A 509 -11.92 -22.46 -0.91
CA PRO A 509 -10.70 -22.19 -1.64
C PRO A 509 -9.94 -23.47 -2.03
N ASP A 510 -9.07 -23.38 -3.03
CA ASP A 510 -8.33 -24.55 -3.51
C ASP A 510 -7.24 -24.96 -2.51
N LYS A 511 -7.32 -26.19 -2.01
CA LYS A 511 -6.39 -26.73 -1.00
C LYS A 511 -4.92 -26.71 -1.43
N LYS A 512 -4.62 -26.80 -2.73
CA LYS A 512 -3.22 -26.77 -3.21
C LYS A 512 -2.64 -25.37 -3.10
N ILE A 513 -3.43 -24.34 -3.41
CA ILE A 513 -3.04 -22.94 -3.23
C ILE A 513 -2.85 -22.66 -1.74
N MET A 514 -3.84 -23.04 -0.92
CA MET A 514 -3.82 -22.79 0.52
C MET A 514 -2.63 -23.43 1.22
N LYS A 515 -2.34 -24.72 0.96
CA LYS A 515 -1.16 -25.39 1.54
C LYS A 515 0.17 -24.71 1.18
N SER A 516 0.29 -24.15 -0.01
CA SER A 516 1.53 -23.49 -0.43
C SER A 516 1.74 -22.14 0.25
N LEU A 517 0.66 -21.40 0.51
CA LEU A 517 0.67 -20.14 1.24
C LEU A 517 0.86 -20.39 2.74
N GLN A 518 0.21 -21.42 3.28
CA GLN A 518 0.18 -21.76 4.70
C GLN A 518 1.56 -22.09 5.28
N ILE A 519 2.50 -22.56 4.45
CA ILE A 519 3.91 -22.76 4.85
C ILE A 519 4.48 -21.53 5.59
N SER A 520 4.17 -20.31 5.12
CA SER A 520 4.66 -19.09 5.76
C SER A 520 3.98 -18.83 7.11
N PHE A 521 2.71 -19.23 7.25
CA PHE A 521 1.95 -19.11 8.49
C PHE A 521 2.39 -20.13 9.54
N ASP A 522 2.66 -21.37 9.13
CA ASP A 522 3.05 -22.45 10.05
C ASP A 522 4.36 -22.14 10.79
N GLY A 523 5.27 -21.41 10.13
CA GLY A 523 6.55 -20.95 10.69
C GLY A 523 6.49 -19.71 11.58
N LEU A 524 5.30 -19.13 11.82
CA LEU A 524 5.12 -18.00 12.73
C LEU A 524 5.07 -18.42 14.20
N GLU A 525 5.45 -17.51 15.09
CA GLU A 525 5.23 -17.65 16.53
C GLU A 525 3.73 -17.58 16.87
N GLU A 526 3.33 -18.10 18.04
CA GLU A 526 1.92 -18.21 18.40
C GLU A 526 1.22 -16.82 18.49
N THR A 527 1.91 -15.81 19.00
CA THR A 527 1.41 -14.42 19.05
C THR A 527 1.24 -13.84 17.65
N GLU A 528 2.21 -14.06 16.76
CA GLU A 528 2.17 -13.63 15.35
C GLU A 528 1.05 -14.33 14.57
N LYS A 529 0.81 -15.62 14.82
CA LYS A 529 -0.33 -16.37 14.26
C LYS A 529 -1.65 -15.74 14.66
N ASN A 530 -1.79 -15.36 15.92
CA ASN A 530 -3.00 -14.71 16.41
C ASN A 530 -3.21 -13.31 15.79
N ILE A 531 -2.15 -12.51 15.67
CA ILE A 531 -2.17 -11.22 14.96
C ILE A 531 -2.59 -11.43 13.49
N PHE A 532 -1.97 -12.38 12.79
CA PHE A 532 -2.27 -12.70 11.40
C PHE A 532 -3.74 -13.07 11.21
N LEU A 533 -4.28 -13.96 12.05
CA LEU A 533 -5.66 -14.41 11.96
C LEU A 533 -6.66 -13.29 12.30
N ASP A 534 -6.35 -12.44 13.30
CA ASP A 534 -7.21 -11.29 13.62
C ASP A 534 -7.26 -10.28 12.46
N ILE A 535 -6.13 -10.03 11.78
CA ILE A 535 -6.10 -9.16 10.60
C ILE A 535 -6.88 -9.79 9.44
N ALA A 536 -6.65 -11.08 9.17
CA ALA A 536 -7.34 -11.79 8.09
C ALA A 536 -8.86 -11.82 8.31
N CYS A 537 -9.32 -12.05 9.54
CA CYS A 537 -10.74 -12.15 9.84
C CYS A 537 -11.44 -10.79 9.95
N PHE A 538 -10.78 -9.77 10.53
CA PHE A 538 -11.44 -8.54 10.97
C PHE A 538 -10.85 -7.25 10.43
N PHE A 539 -9.52 -7.16 10.29
CA PHE A 539 -8.84 -5.87 10.19
C PHE A 539 -8.08 -5.64 8.87
N ASN A 540 -8.27 -6.46 7.83
CA ASN A 540 -7.69 -6.18 6.52
C ASN A 540 -8.22 -4.83 5.97
N GLY A 541 -7.31 -3.95 5.56
CA GLY A 541 -7.63 -2.59 5.08
C GLY A 541 -7.86 -1.54 6.18
N SER A 542 -7.72 -1.91 7.45
CA SER A 542 -7.88 -1.01 8.60
C SER A 542 -6.63 -0.15 8.86
N TYR A 543 -6.81 0.95 9.59
CA TYR A 543 -5.72 1.84 10.01
C TYR A 543 -4.78 1.14 11.01
N ILE A 544 -3.47 1.24 10.77
CA ILE A 544 -2.46 0.54 11.57
C ILE A 544 -2.54 0.90 13.05
N ASP A 545 -2.72 2.19 13.38
CA ASP A 545 -2.73 2.67 14.77
C ASP A 545 -3.88 2.07 15.58
N ASN A 546 -5.05 1.91 14.95
CA ASN A 546 -6.20 1.28 15.59
C ASN A 546 -5.96 -0.21 15.83
N VAL A 547 -5.41 -0.91 14.83
CA VAL A 547 -5.08 -2.35 14.94
C VAL A 547 -4.01 -2.57 16.01
N MET A 548 -2.96 -1.74 16.04
CA MET A 548 -1.94 -1.77 17.08
C MET A 548 -2.54 -1.51 18.46
N ASN A 549 -3.43 -0.54 18.62
CA ASN A 549 -4.09 -0.31 19.91
C ASN A 549 -4.87 -1.55 20.36
N ILE A 550 -5.77 -2.09 19.53
CA ILE A 550 -6.59 -3.26 19.88
C ILE A 550 -5.73 -4.47 20.26
N MET A 551 -4.67 -4.74 19.48
CA MET A 551 -3.77 -5.88 19.71
C MET A 551 -2.89 -5.71 20.96
N ASP A 552 -2.41 -4.50 21.23
CA ASP A 552 -1.68 -4.19 22.47
C ASP A 552 -2.54 -4.46 23.70
N ARG A 553 -3.81 -4.01 23.65
CA ARG A 553 -4.81 -4.26 24.71
C ARG A 553 -5.13 -5.74 24.88
N CYS A 554 -5.07 -6.52 23.81
CA CYS A 554 -5.20 -7.97 23.85
C CYS A 554 -3.92 -8.70 24.34
N GLY A 555 -2.79 -8.00 24.50
CA GLY A 555 -1.53 -8.57 24.98
C GLY A 555 -0.65 -9.20 23.90
N PHE A 556 -0.78 -8.79 22.64
CA PHE A 556 -0.08 -9.42 21.50
C PHE A 556 1.22 -8.75 21.06
N PHE A 557 1.67 -7.67 21.72
CA PHE A 557 2.91 -6.96 21.36
C PHE A 557 2.98 -6.60 19.84
N PRO A 558 2.01 -5.83 19.33
CA PRO A 558 1.80 -5.68 17.89
C PRO A 558 2.96 -5.02 17.13
N GLU A 559 3.77 -4.19 17.78
CA GLU A 559 4.91 -3.51 17.13
C GLU A 559 5.89 -4.53 16.50
N ILE A 560 6.29 -5.54 17.27
CA ILE A 560 7.20 -6.59 16.77
C ILE A 560 6.45 -7.61 15.91
N GLY A 561 5.22 -7.97 16.28
CA GLY A 561 4.43 -8.95 15.54
C GLY A 561 4.05 -8.49 14.14
N ILE A 562 3.51 -7.28 13.98
CA ILE A 562 3.18 -6.71 12.66
C ILE A 562 4.45 -6.51 11.84
N ARG A 563 5.55 -6.05 12.46
CA ARG A 563 6.82 -5.89 11.76
C ARG A 563 7.34 -7.21 11.20
N SER A 564 7.28 -8.28 11.99
CA SER A 564 7.65 -9.63 11.57
C SER A 564 6.80 -10.12 10.39
N LEU A 565 5.47 -9.92 10.44
CA LEU A 565 4.57 -10.27 9.33
C LEU A 565 4.89 -9.49 8.04
N VAL A 566 5.27 -8.22 8.15
CA VAL A 566 5.72 -7.40 6.99
C VAL A 566 7.05 -7.92 6.44
N ASP A 567 8.02 -8.20 7.30
CA ASP A 567 9.33 -8.73 6.89
C ASP A 567 9.18 -10.12 6.22
N LYS A 568 8.19 -10.92 6.64
CA LYS A 568 7.81 -12.21 6.04
C LYS A 568 6.90 -12.10 4.79
N SER A 569 6.69 -10.88 4.28
CA SER A 569 5.84 -10.61 3.10
C SER A 569 4.40 -11.14 3.23
N LEU A 570 3.86 -11.21 4.45
CA LEU A 570 2.48 -11.61 4.73
C LEU A 570 1.54 -10.39 4.83
N LEU A 571 2.10 -9.22 5.11
CA LEU A 571 1.40 -7.95 5.17
C LEU A 571 2.17 -6.88 4.38
N HIS A 572 1.42 -5.93 3.83
CA HIS A 572 1.95 -4.74 3.20
C HIS A 572 1.34 -3.49 3.85
N MET A 573 2.16 -2.46 4.02
CA MET A 573 1.69 -1.16 4.47
C MET A 573 1.39 -0.31 3.26
N ASP A 574 0.13 0.11 3.15
CA ASP A 574 -0.30 1.07 2.14
C ASP A 574 -0.07 2.47 2.70
N HIS A 575 0.93 3.16 2.13
CA HIS A 575 1.27 4.53 2.48
C HIS A 575 0.36 5.47 1.69
N ASP A 576 -0.87 5.65 2.18
CA ASP A 576 -1.73 6.71 1.69
C ASP A 576 -1.08 8.08 2.01
N ARG A 577 -1.10 9.01 1.05
CA ARG A 577 -0.45 10.33 1.13
C ARG A 577 -1.00 11.22 2.26
N ASN A 578 -2.05 10.76 2.95
CA ASN A 578 -2.76 11.39 4.06
C ASN A 578 -2.18 11.13 5.47
N LYS A 579 -0.94 10.64 5.60
CA LYS A 579 -0.26 10.28 6.87
C LYS A 579 -0.90 9.13 7.68
N LEU A 580 -1.97 8.50 7.18
CA LEU A 580 -2.60 7.35 7.85
C LEU A 580 -2.23 6.05 7.12
N ASN A 581 -1.31 5.29 7.70
CA ASN A 581 -0.89 4.00 7.16
C ASN A 581 -2.01 2.97 7.32
N ARG A 582 -2.38 2.28 6.24
CA ARG A 582 -3.34 1.17 6.28
C ARG A 582 -2.62 -0.17 6.16
N LEU A 583 -3.10 -1.17 6.90
CA LEU A 583 -2.62 -2.54 6.78
C LEU A 583 -3.36 -3.26 5.65
N ARG A 584 -2.62 -3.88 4.74
CA ARG A 584 -3.16 -4.70 3.65
C ARG A 584 -2.59 -6.10 3.69
N MET A 585 -3.47 -7.08 3.58
CA MET A 585 -3.17 -8.49 3.34
C MET A 585 -3.67 -8.85 1.94
N HIS A 586 -2.87 -9.62 1.21
CA HIS A 586 -3.26 -10.13 -0.10
C HIS A 586 -4.55 -10.98 0.01
N ASP A 587 -5.49 -10.85 -0.92
CA ASP A 587 -6.80 -11.51 -0.88
C ASP A 587 -6.72 -13.03 -0.60
N LEU A 588 -5.86 -13.75 -1.32
CA LEU A 588 -5.64 -15.19 -1.08
C LEU A 588 -5.01 -15.53 0.29
N LEU A 589 -4.25 -14.63 0.92
CA LEU A 589 -3.78 -14.80 2.30
C LEU A 589 -4.91 -14.57 3.30
N GLU A 590 -5.77 -13.58 3.04
CA GLU A 590 -6.96 -13.33 3.85
C GLU A 590 -7.90 -14.54 3.80
N GLU A 591 -8.17 -15.08 2.60
CA GLU A 591 -8.94 -16.31 2.42
C GLU A 591 -8.28 -17.50 3.13
N MET A 592 -6.96 -17.66 3.03
CA MET A 592 -6.23 -18.70 3.74
C MET A 592 -6.39 -18.58 5.25
N GLY A 593 -6.25 -17.38 5.82
CA GLY A 593 -6.43 -17.15 7.26
C GLY A 593 -7.84 -17.51 7.73
N LYS A 594 -8.87 -17.12 6.96
CA LYS A 594 -10.26 -17.48 7.23
C LYS A 594 -10.49 -18.99 7.12
N GLU A 595 -9.92 -19.65 6.11
CA GLU A 595 -10.05 -21.10 5.93
C GLU A 595 -9.38 -21.87 7.06
N ILE A 596 -8.21 -21.45 7.55
CA ILE A 596 -7.55 -22.06 8.73
C ILE A 596 -8.49 -22.05 9.95
N VAL A 597 -9.24 -20.97 10.15
CA VAL A 597 -10.23 -20.87 11.23
C VAL A 597 -11.45 -21.77 10.96
N CYS A 598 -11.93 -21.82 9.71
CA CYS A 598 -13.05 -22.66 9.30
C CYS A 598 -12.74 -24.16 9.37
N GLU A 599 -11.52 -24.60 9.03
CA GLU A 599 -11.14 -26.02 9.00
C GLU A 599 -11.23 -26.68 10.39
N LYS A 600 -11.02 -25.91 11.48
CA LYS A 600 -11.19 -26.40 12.85
C LYS A 600 -12.64 -26.80 13.14
N SER A 601 -13.61 -26.06 12.60
CA SER A 601 -15.05 -26.37 12.73
C SER A 601 -15.82 -25.92 11.49
N PRO A 602 -15.91 -26.77 10.45
CA PRO A 602 -16.47 -26.37 9.14
C PRO A 602 -17.95 -26.06 9.21
N ASN A 603 -18.71 -26.90 9.91
CA ASN A 603 -20.18 -26.85 9.91
C ASN A 603 -20.78 -26.07 11.08
N GLU A 604 -20.00 -25.84 12.14
CA GLU A 604 -20.49 -25.21 13.37
C GLU A 604 -19.63 -23.97 13.70
N PRO A 605 -20.10 -22.75 13.39
CA PRO A 605 -19.35 -21.53 13.64
C PRO A 605 -18.99 -21.32 15.12
N GLY A 606 -19.76 -21.89 16.06
CA GLY A 606 -19.48 -21.79 17.50
C GLY A 606 -18.23 -22.56 17.97
N GLY A 607 -17.70 -23.46 17.13
CA GLY A 607 -16.43 -24.15 17.34
C GLY A 607 -15.20 -23.44 16.74
N ARG A 608 -15.38 -22.27 16.14
CA ARG A 608 -14.30 -21.51 15.48
C ARG A 608 -13.68 -20.49 16.44
N SER A 609 -12.38 -20.22 16.28
CA SER A 609 -11.69 -19.25 17.14
C SER A 609 -12.07 -17.79 16.89
N ARG A 610 -12.47 -17.46 15.65
CA ARG A 610 -12.89 -16.12 15.23
C ARG A 610 -14.24 -16.18 14.54
N ILE A 611 -15.11 -15.21 14.83
CA ILE A 611 -16.42 -15.05 14.19
C ILE A 611 -16.52 -13.63 13.65
N TRP A 612 -16.54 -13.49 12.32
CA TRP A 612 -16.55 -12.22 11.60
C TRP A 612 -17.78 -11.99 10.71
N LEU A 613 -18.62 -13.03 10.53
CA LEU A 613 -19.86 -12.94 9.75
C LEU A 613 -21.03 -12.72 10.70
N ASP A 614 -21.86 -11.71 10.40
CA ASP A 614 -23.02 -11.36 11.22
C ASP A 614 -24.04 -12.52 11.32
N ASP A 615 -24.23 -13.28 10.25
CA ASP A 615 -25.13 -14.44 10.25
C ASP A 615 -24.59 -15.58 11.13
N ASP A 616 -23.28 -15.81 11.13
CA ASP A 616 -22.63 -16.80 12.00
C ASP A 616 -22.73 -16.35 13.46
N PHE A 617 -22.46 -15.08 13.76
CA PHE A 617 -22.62 -14.52 15.11
C PHE A 617 -24.04 -14.74 15.67
N ILE A 618 -25.06 -14.41 14.88
CA ILE A 618 -26.46 -14.59 15.26
C ILE A 618 -26.83 -16.07 15.41
N HIS A 619 -26.28 -16.94 14.55
CA HIS A 619 -26.45 -18.38 14.68
C HIS A 619 -25.89 -18.90 16.00
N VAL A 620 -24.62 -18.58 16.29
CA VAL A 620 -23.90 -19.06 17.48
C VAL A 620 -24.62 -18.65 18.76
N LEU A 621 -25.07 -17.39 18.84
CA LEU A 621 -25.76 -16.92 20.03
C LEU A 621 -27.16 -17.52 20.19
N ASN A 622 -27.98 -17.54 19.13
CA ASN A 622 -29.36 -18.07 19.22
C ASN A 622 -29.44 -19.59 19.38
N LYS A 623 -28.45 -20.33 18.85
CA LYS A 623 -28.37 -21.79 18.98
C LYS A 623 -27.55 -22.22 20.18
N GLU A 624 -26.93 -21.28 20.89
CA GLU A 624 -26.08 -21.53 22.05
C GLU A 624 -24.92 -22.50 21.74
N THR A 625 -24.38 -22.45 20.51
CA THR A 625 -23.34 -23.36 20.03
C THR A 625 -21.93 -22.86 20.31
N GLY A 626 -21.78 -21.67 20.90
CA GLY A 626 -20.49 -21.10 21.27
C GLY A 626 -19.73 -22.03 22.20
N THR A 627 -18.44 -22.26 21.92
CA THR A 627 -17.56 -23.12 22.71
C THR A 627 -16.42 -22.31 23.32
N GLU A 628 -15.60 -22.95 24.17
CA GLU A 628 -14.42 -22.32 24.75
C GLU A 628 -13.33 -21.98 23.73
N GLU A 629 -13.45 -22.45 22.48
CA GLU A 629 -12.50 -22.15 21.40
C GLU A 629 -12.69 -20.75 20.83
N VAL A 630 -13.86 -20.11 21.04
CA VAL A 630 -14.14 -18.76 20.54
C VAL A 630 -13.31 -17.74 21.33
N GLU A 631 -12.40 -17.06 20.64
CA GLU A 631 -11.48 -16.07 21.22
C GLU A 631 -11.84 -14.64 20.84
N ALA A 632 -12.39 -14.43 19.64
CA ALA A 632 -12.68 -13.08 19.13
C ALA A 632 -13.95 -13.04 18.28
N ILE A 633 -14.76 -12.00 18.50
CA ILE A 633 -15.98 -11.73 17.75
C ILE A 633 -15.97 -10.25 17.34
N VAL A 634 -16.14 -9.98 16.04
CA VAL A 634 -16.28 -8.62 15.50
C VAL A 634 -17.45 -8.58 14.54
N CYS A 635 -18.42 -7.72 14.82
CA CYS A 635 -19.65 -7.52 14.05
C CYS A 635 -19.78 -6.03 13.70
N LEU A 636 -19.78 -5.68 12.41
CA LEU A 636 -19.68 -4.28 11.94
C LEU A 636 -20.91 -3.77 11.16
N HIS A 637 -21.74 -4.66 10.57
CA HIS A 637 -22.72 -4.23 9.57
C HIS A 637 -24.03 -5.05 9.56
N MET A 638 -24.81 -5.03 10.66
CA MET A 638 -26.15 -5.65 10.61
C MET A 638 -27.18 -4.76 9.90
N SER A 639 -27.83 -5.32 8.88
CA SER A 639 -28.78 -4.63 7.99
C SER A 639 -30.23 -4.59 8.51
N TYR A 640 -30.58 -5.35 9.55
CA TYR A 640 -31.94 -5.44 10.10
C TYR A 640 -31.91 -5.73 11.61
N GLU A 641 -33.00 -5.39 12.31
CA GLU A 641 -33.18 -5.74 13.73
C GLU A 641 -33.15 -7.27 13.90
N LYS A 642 -32.13 -7.77 14.60
CA LYS A 642 -31.97 -9.19 14.90
C LYS A 642 -31.85 -9.38 16.41
N ASN A 643 -32.53 -10.42 16.92
CA ASN A 643 -32.52 -10.77 18.33
C ASN A 643 -31.52 -11.89 18.59
N PHE A 644 -30.85 -11.84 19.74
CA PHE A 644 -30.07 -12.97 20.27
C PHE A 644 -30.25 -13.16 21.77
N THR A 645 -29.81 -14.32 22.28
CA THR A 645 -29.84 -14.70 23.70
C THR A 645 -28.46 -14.55 24.34
N TRP A 646 -28.41 -13.98 25.55
CA TRP A 646 -27.16 -13.83 26.33
C TRP A 646 -26.50 -15.16 26.69
N ARG A 647 -27.30 -16.23 26.82
CA ARG A 647 -26.80 -17.59 27.08
C ARG A 647 -25.80 -18.07 26.06
N GLY A 648 -25.85 -17.57 24.83
CA GLY A 648 -24.87 -17.90 23.79
C GLY A 648 -23.42 -17.61 24.20
N PHE A 649 -23.19 -16.62 25.06
CA PHE A 649 -21.85 -16.28 25.56
C PHE A 649 -21.35 -17.19 26.70
N SER A 650 -22.23 -17.96 27.34
CA SER A 650 -21.93 -18.67 28.60
C SER A 650 -20.75 -19.65 28.51
N ASN A 651 -20.58 -20.29 27.36
CA ASN A 651 -19.54 -21.29 27.13
C ASN A 651 -18.27 -20.73 26.48
N MET A 652 -18.26 -19.45 26.07
CA MET A 652 -17.13 -18.80 25.38
C MET A 652 -16.08 -18.29 26.37
N LYS A 653 -15.47 -19.22 27.09
CA LYS A 653 -14.60 -18.89 28.22
C LYS A 653 -13.28 -18.21 27.82
N LYS A 654 -12.81 -18.33 26.58
CA LYS A 654 -11.57 -17.68 26.10
C LYS A 654 -11.83 -16.39 25.31
N LEU A 655 -13.07 -15.88 25.29
CA LEU A 655 -13.41 -14.69 24.52
C LEU A 655 -12.69 -13.46 25.08
N ARG A 656 -11.67 -12.98 24.35
CA ARG A 656 -10.84 -11.83 24.73
C ARG A 656 -11.24 -10.53 24.03
N LEU A 657 -11.84 -10.62 22.84
CA LEU A 657 -12.17 -9.48 21.98
C LEU A 657 -13.63 -9.56 21.56
N LEU A 658 -14.40 -8.53 21.89
CA LEU A 658 -15.79 -8.38 21.44
C LEU A 658 -16.00 -6.96 20.91
N ILE A 659 -16.28 -6.84 19.61
CA ILE A 659 -16.61 -5.58 18.95
C ILE A 659 -17.97 -5.73 18.28
N ILE A 660 -18.93 -4.89 18.66
CA ILE A 660 -20.27 -4.85 18.07
C ILE A 660 -20.58 -3.40 17.70
N ARG A 661 -20.62 -3.09 16.39
CA ARG A 661 -20.97 -1.77 15.85
C ARG A 661 -22.30 -1.83 15.11
N SER A 662 -23.39 -2.03 15.86
CA SER A 662 -24.73 -2.07 15.26
C SER A 662 -25.85 -1.70 16.24
N ARG A 663 -26.53 -0.59 15.97
CA ARG A 663 -27.66 -0.06 16.76
C ARG A 663 -28.96 -0.87 16.69
N GLY A 664 -29.01 -1.92 15.86
CA GLY A 664 -30.23 -2.72 15.61
C GLY A 664 -30.37 -3.99 16.48
N ILE A 665 -29.48 -4.20 17.45
CA ILE A 665 -29.47 -5.42 18.27
C ILE A 665 -30.44 -5.27 19.44
N MET A 666 -31.48 -6.10 19.47
CA MET A 666 -32.37 -6.20 20.63
C MET A 666 -32.14 -7.54 21.36
N CYS A 667 -31.67 -7.46 22.60
CA CYS A 667 -31.46 -8.65 23.43
C CYS A 667 -32.71 -8.94 24.27
N ARG A 668 -33.04 -10.23 24.44
CA ARG A 668 -34.03 -10.61 25.46
C ARG A 668 -33.37 -10.49 26.84
N PRO A 669 -33.99 -9.81 27.82
CA PRO A 669 -33.37 -9.53 29.13
C PRO A 669 -33.20 -10.76 30.05
N ASP A 670 -33.58 -11.96 29.62
CA ASP A 670 -33.46 -13.16 30.46
C ASP A 670 -32.03 -13.74 30.45
N ASN A 671 -31.43 -13.92 31.63
CA ASN A 671 -30.11 -14.54 31.86
C ASN A 671 -28.92 -13.77 31.24
N GLU A 672 -28.84 -12.47 31.52
CA GLU A 672 -27.74 -11.56 31.14
C GLU A 672 -26.37 -12.12 31.58
N TYR A 673 -25.44 -12.22 30.64
CA TYR A 673 -24.10 -12.77 30.90
C TYR A 673 -23.08 -12.23 29.88
N LEU A 674 -21.90 -11.86 30.37
CA LEU A 674 -20.72 -11.54 29.55
C LEU A 674 -19.50 -12.36 30.02
N PRO A 675 -18.62 -12.81 29.10
CA PRO A 675 -17.44 -13.59 29.49
C PRO A 675 -16.38 -12.78 30.24
N ASN A 676 -15.90 -13.27 31.39
CA ASN A 676 -14.93 -12.55 32.23
C ASN A 676 -13.50 -12.46 31.67
N GLU A 677 -13.14 -13.26 30.66
CA GLU A 677 -11.80 -13.20 30.01
C GLU A 677 -11.67 -12.08 28.96
N LEU A 678 -12.69 -11.24 28.81
CA LEU A 678 -12.66 -10.09 27.89
C LEU A 678 -11.52 -9.13 28.26
N ARG A 679 -10.69 -8.80 27.28
CA ARG A 679 -9.64 -7.78 27.35
C ARG A 679 -10.03 -6.48 26.65
N PHE A 680 -10.83 -6.58 25.58
CA PHE A 680 -11.33 -5.44 24.82
C PHE A 680 -12.82 -5.63 24.53
N LEU A 681 -13.64 -4.68 24.98
CA LEU A 681 -15.08 -4.67 24.77
C LEU A 681 -15.50 -3.35 24.13
N GLU A 682 -15.98 -3.41 22.88
CA GLU A 682 -16.62 -2.30 22.19
C GLU A 682 -18.05 -2.68 21.82
N TRP A 683 -19.02 -1.86 22.24
CA TRP A 683 -20.42 -2.11 21.93
C TRP A 683 -21.18 -0.80 21.67
N GLU A 684 -21.65 -0.65 20.43
CA GLU A 684 -22.55 0.42 19.99
C GLU A 684 -24.01 0.03 20.25
N GLY A 685 -24.76 0.88 20.95
CA GLY A 685 -26.15 0.61 21.31
C GLY A 685 -26.29 -0.50 22.35
N PHE A 686 -25.49 -0.46 23.43
CA PHE A 686 -25.55 -1.47 24.49
C PHE A 686 -26.97 -1.55 25.10
N PRO A 687 -27.60 -2.75 25.16
CA PRO A 687 -29.05 -2.85 25.38
C PRO A 687 -29.47 -2.96 26.85
N LEU A 688 -28.52 -2.98 27.80
CA LEU A 688 -28.84 -3.10 29.24
C LEU A 688 -28.64 -1.79 29.98
N LYS A 689 -29.39 -1.63 31.07
CA LYS A 689 -29.30 -0.47 31.98
C LYS A 689 -27.99 -0.41 32.75
N SER A 690 -27.30 -1.53 32.88
CA SER A 690 -25.98 -1.67 33.47
C SER A 690 -25.29 -2.91 32.92
N LEU A 691 -23.96 -3.01 33.09
CA LEU A 691 -23.27 -4.26 32.81
C LEU A 691 -23.81 -5.39 33.72
N PRO A 692 -23.82 -6.66 33.25
CA PRO A 692 -24.38 -7.77 34.01
C PRO A 692 -23.74 -7.92 35.38
N ARG A 693 -24.52 -8.23 36.41
CA ARG A 693 -24.00 -8.37 37.79
C ARG A 693 -22.92 -9.44 37.95
N SER A 694 -22.98 -10.49 37.14
CA SER A 694 -22.01 -11.60 37.12
C SER A 694 -20.68 -11.25 36.42
N PHE A 695 -20.62 -10.11 35.74
CA PHE A 695 -19.46 -9.71 34.94
C PHE A 695 -18.36 -9.10 35.84
N GLN A 696 -17.30 -9.87 36.07
CA GLN A 696 -16.08 -9.48 36.79
C GLN A 696 -14.85 -9.73 35.91
N PRO A 697 -14.57 -8.83 34.94
CA PRO A 697 -13.54 -9.08 33.96
C PRO A 697 -12.17 -8.58 34.43
N HIS A 698 -11.48 -9.36 35.26
CA HIS A 698 -10.20 -8.95 35.85
C HIS A 698 -9.12 -8.57 34.82
N GLY A 699 -9.17 -9.14 33.62
CA GLY A 699 -8.26 -8.85 32.51
C GLY A 699 -8.71 -7.76 31.53
N LEU A 700 -9.85 -7.10 31.76
CA LEU A 700 -10.36 -6.06 30.86
C LEU A 700 -9.45 -4.85 30.86
N VAL A 701 -8.98 -4.45 29.67
CA VAL A 701 -8.05 -3.32 29.50
C VAL A 701 -8.75 -2.10 28.92
N GLU A 702 -9.72 -2.29 28.03
CA GLU A 702 -10.45 -1.21 27.35
C GLU A 702 -11.94 -1.53 27.24
N LEU A 703 -12.77 -0.57 27.66
CA LEU A 703 -14.22 -0.61 27.58
C LEU A 703 -14.74 0.60 26.80
N ILE A 704 -15.43 0.34 25.70
CA ILE A 704 -16.01 1.37 24.82
C ILE A 704 -17.50 1.07 24.65
N LEU A 705 -18.36 1.96 25.15
CA LEU A 705 -19.81 1.89 24.95
C LEU A 705 -20.27 3.17 24.26
N THR A 706 -20.75 3.05 23.02
CA THR A 706 -21.24 4.19 22.23
C THR A 706 -22.75 4.09 22.06
N ASP A 707 -23.43 5.24 21.97
CA ASP A 707 -24.87 5.35 21.69
C ASP A 707 -25.75 4.46 22.59
N SER A 708 -25.33 4.27 23.84
CA SER A 708 -25.96 3.36 24.80
C SER A 708 -27.02 4.11 25.61
N ASP A 709 -28.12 4.48 24.96
CA ASP A 709 -29.15 5.35 25.54
C ASP A 709 -29.90 4.75 26.73
N VAL A 710 -29.81 3.45 26.99
CA VAL A 710 -30.52 2.82 28.12
C VAL A 710 -29.66 2.67 29.37
N ILE A 711 -28.34 2.88 29.27
CA ILE A 711 -27.43 2.66 30.39
C ILE A 711 -27.61 3.77 31.45
N GLU A 712 -27.99 3.39 32.65
CA GLU A 712 -28.23 4.30 33.78
C GLU A 712 -27.04 4.30 34.75
N ARG A 713 -26.35 3.14 34.88
CA ARG A 713 -25.16 2.92 35.72
C ARG A 713 -24.20 2.00 35.00
N LEU A 714 -22.89 2.24 35.13
CA LEU A 714 -21.90 1.40 34.45
C LEU A 714 -21.84 -0.02 35.06
N TRP A 715 -21.76 -0.13 36.39
CA TRP A 715 -21.85 -1.38 37.13
C TRP A 715 -22.87 -1.29 38.28
N ASP A 716 -23.65 -2.35 38.47
CA ASP A 716 -24.62 -2.51 39.57
C ASP A 716 -24.29 -3.76 40.42
N ASN A 717 -23.00 -3.95 40.74
CA ASN A 717 -22.51 -5.04 41.60
C ASN A 717 -21.76 -4.47 42.83
N PRO A 718 -22.34 -4.55 44.05
CA PRO A 718 -21.72 -4.04 45.27
C PRO A 718 -20.55 -4.89 45.79
N MET A 719 -20.37 -6.12 45.30
CA MET A 719 -19.28 -7.04 45.69
C MET A 719 -18.16 -7.09 44.64
N MET A 720 -18.08 -6.09 43.76
CA MET A 720 -17.08 -6.06 42.70
C MET A 720 -15.67 -5.82 43.27
N GLU A 721 -14.71 -6.64 42.85
CA GLU A 721 -13.30 -6.42 43.15
C GLU A 721 -12.67 -5.40 42.18
N PRO A 722 -11.61 -4.68 42.58
CA PRO A 722 -10.95 -3.74 41.69
C PRO A 722 -10.37 -4.38 40.43
N LEU A 723 -10.64 -3.79 39.26
CA LEU A 723 -10.10 -4.14 37.96
C LEU A 723 -8.77 -3.40 37.75
N TYR A 724 -7.66 -4.09 38.04
CA TYR A 724 -6.32 -3.50 37.94
C TYR A 724 -5.82 -3.36 36.50
N ASP A 725 -6.34 -4.13 35.55
CA ASP A 725 -5.87 -4.09 34.15
C ASP A 725 -6.59 -3.02 33.32
N LEU A 726 -7.70 -2.46 33.82
CA LEU A 726 -8.52 -1.50 33.08
C LEU A 726 -7.82 -0.15 32.97
N LYS A 727 -7.49 0.24 31.73
CA LYS A 727 -6.76 1.48 31.40
C LYS A 727 -7.65 2.53 30.75
N SER A 728 -8.69 2.14 30.04
CA SER A 728 -9.51 3.06 29.23
C SER A 728 -10.99 2.76 29.40
N ILE A 729 -11.77 3.79 29.74
CA ILE A 729 -13.23 3.76 29.72
C ILE A 729 -13.71 4.90 28.81
N GLU A 730 -14.47 4.53 27.79
CA GLU A 730 -15.06 5.46 26.84
C GLU A 730 -16.57 5.25 26.77
N LEU A 731 -17.33 6.28 27.14
CA LEU A 731 -18.78 6.31 27.05
C LEU A 731 -19.17 7.47 26.13
N ARG A 732 -19.75 7.15 24.96
CA ARG A 732 -20.26 8.17 24.04
C ARG A 732 -21.77 8.12 23.95
N HIS A 733 -22.42 9.28 23.90
CA HIS A 733 -23.86 9.42 23.70
C HIS A 733 -24.71 8.58 24.66
N SER A 734 -24.25 8.41 25.90
CA SER A 734 -24.98 7.64 26.93
C SER A 734 -25.86 8.58 27.75
N SER A 735 -27.07 8.86 27.23
CA SER A 735 -27.91 9.96 27.70
C SER A 735 -28.60 9.75 29.06
N GLN A 736 -28.68 8.51 29.57
CA GLN A 736 -29.37 8.19 30.84
C GLN A 736 -28.44 8.05 32.05
N ILE A 737 -27.11 8.05 31.86
CA ILE A 737 -26.17 8.07 32.97
C ILE A 737 -26.31 9.41 33.69
N ARG A 738 -26.85 9.39 34.91
CA ARG A 738 -26.96 10.60 35.74
C ARG A 738 -25.75 10.84 36.62
N LYS A 739 -25.08 9.76 37.01
CA LYS A 739 -23.94 9.77 37.91
C LYS A 739 -23.00 8.62 37.63
N LEU A 740 -21.70 8.88 37.68
CA LEU A 740 -20.66 7.85 37.67
C LEU A 740 -20.04 7.74 39.08
N GLU A 741 -20.15 6.56 39.69
CA GLU A 741 -19.72 6.28 41.07
C GLU A 741 -18.59 5.24 41.14
N ASN A 742 -17.87 5.23 42.27
CA ASN A 742 -16.97 4.15 42.69
C ASN A 742 -15.73 3.92 41.79
N PHE A 743 -14.98 4.99 41.50
CA PHE A 743 -13.73 4.95 40.73
C PHE A 743 -12.60 4.14 41.41
N SER A 744 -12.74 3.84 42.70
CA SER A 744 -11.87 2.93 43.45
C SER A 744 -11.78 1.53 42.84
N LEU A 745 -12.79 1.14 42.03
CA LEU A 745 -12.80 -0.13 41.31
C LEU A 745 -11.80 -0.17 40.15
N PHE A 746 -11.25 0.95 39.69
CA PHE A 746 -10.38 0.99 38.50
C PHE A 746 -9.12 1.83 38.79
N PRO A 747 -8.26 1.37 39.72
CA PRO A 747 -7.16 2.16 40.27
C PRO A 747 -6.07 2.53 39.25
N ASN A 748 -5.99 1.80 38.14
CA ASN A 748 -4.99 1.99 37.09
C ASN A 748 -5.52 2.70 35.84
N LEU A 749 -6.72 3.29 35.89
CA LEU A 749 -7.32 3.98 34.75
C LEU A 749 -6.42 5.13 34.26
N GLU A 750 -6.16 5.16 32.95
CA GLU A 750 -5.31 6.13 32.26
C GLU A 750 -6.13 7.10 31.38
N LYS A 751 -7.28 6.67 30.86
CA LYS A 751 -8.18 7.48 30.02
C LYS A 751 -9.64 7.33 30.47
N LEU A 752 -10.33 8.46 30.59
CA LEU A 752 -11.77 8.53 30.79
C LEU A 752 -12.38 9.52 29.79
N ILE A 753 -13.18 9.01 28.85
CA ILE A 753 -13.81 9.80 27.79
C ILE A 753 -15.32 9.71 27.94
N LEU A 754 -15.98 10.82 28.24
CA LEU A 754 -17.43 10.95 28.39
C LEU A 754 -17.95 11.97 27.39
N TYR A 755 -18.22 11.53 26.16
CA TYR A 755 -18.62 12.40 25.05
C TYR A 755 -20.13 12.37 24.84
N GLY A 756 -20.83 13.51 24.93
CA GLY A 756 -22.28 13.56 24.65
C GLY A 756 -23.14 12.84 25.69
N CYS A 757 -22.67 12.70 26.93
CA CYS A 757 -23.43 12.15 28.05
C CYS A 757 -24.34 13.22 28.68
N HIS A 758 -25.36 13.65 27.94
CA HIS A 758 -26.22 14.80 28.32
C HIS A 758 -26.96 14.65 29.65
N GLY A 759 -27.14 13.42 30.15
CA GLY A 759 -27.79 13.15 31.44
C GLY A 759 -26.90 13.31 32.66
N LEU A 760 -25.58 13.38 32.50
CA LEU A 760 -24.63 13.33 33.61
C LEU A 760 -24.69 14.63 34.42
N GLU A 761 -25.07 14.54 35.70
CA GLU A 761 -25.19 15.71 36.58
C GLU A 761 -24.01 15.85 37.54
N GLU A 762 -23.45 14.74 38.01
CA GLU A 762 -22.35 14.72 38.98
C GLU A 762 -21.38 13.55 38.74
N ILE A 763 -20.10 13.79 39.07
CA ILE A 763 -19.04 12.77 39.09
C ILE A 763 -18.64 12.54 40.55
N ASP A 764 -18.57 11.28 40.96
CA ASP A 764 -18.24 10.94 42.34
C ASP A 764 -16.82 11.38 42.74
N PRO A 765 -16.62 11.93 43.97
CA PRO A 765 -15.31 12.35 44.45
C PRO A 765 -14.21 11.29 44.45
N SER A 766 -14.55 10.00 44.39
CA SER A 766 -13.58 8.91 44.29
C SER A 766 -12.74 8.96 43.00
N ILE A 767 -13.11 9.72 41.97
CA ILE A 767 -12.27 9.95 40.77
C ILE A 767 -10.87 10.46 41.14
N THR A 768 -10.74 11.17 42.26
CA THR A 768 -9.48 11.69 42.80
C THR A 768 -8.47 10.60 43.18
N VAL A 769 -8.92 9.34 43.33
CA VAL A 769 -8.06 8.18 43.61
C VAL A 769 -7.24 7.76 42.38
N LEU A 770 -7.65 8.18 41.17
CA LEU A 770 -7.04 7.78 39.89
C LEU A 770 -5.71 8.49 39.61
N LYS A 771 -4.64 8.05 40.28
CA LYS A 771 -3.30 8.64 40.18
C LYS A 771 -2.66 8.53 38.78
N ARG A 772 -3.12 7.58 37.96
CA ARG A 772 -2.59 7.29 36.61
C ARG A 772 -3.40 7.93 35.47
N LEU A 773 -4.50 8.61 35.78
CA LEU A 773 -5.35 9.24 34.77
C LEU A 773 -4.56 10.32 34.05
N THR A 774 -4.45 10.21 32.72
CA THR A 774 -3.72 11.14 31.84
C THR A 774 -4.65 11.98 30.98
N LEU A 775 -5.83 11.46 30.64
CA LEU A 775 -6.82 12.11 29.79
C LEU A 775 -8.20 12.00 30.43
N LEU A 776 -8.84 13.16 30.62
CA LEU A 776 -10.21 13.30 31.10
C LEU A 776 -10.98 14.19 30.13
N GLU A 777 -11.89 13.62 29.36
CA GLU A 777 -12.76 14.35 28.42
C GLU A 777 -14.22 14.27 28.91
N LEU A 778 -14.84 15.42 29.13
CA LEU A 778 -16.19 15.57 29.68
C LEU A 778 -17.01 16.52 28.81
N TRP A 779 -17.76 15.98 27.85
CA TRP A 779 -18.71 16.76 27.04
C TRP A 779 -20.14 16.54 27.55
N CYS A 780 -20.45 17.14 28.71
CA CYS A 780 -21.66 16.85 29.49
C CYS A 780 -22.41 18.14 29.87
N GLU A 781 -23.45 18.49 29.13
CA GLU A 781 -24.22 19.74 29.29
C GLU A 781 -24.84 19.94 30.68
N ARG A 782 -25.28 18.86 31.33
CA ARG A 782 -25.95 18.91 32.65
C ARG A 782 -25.01 18.75 33.83
N LEU A 783 -23.70 18.61 33.61
CA LEU A 783 -22.73 18.43 34.68
C LEU A 783 -22.68 19.70 35.56
N LYS A 784 -23.10 19.60 36.82
CA LYS A 784 -23.27 20.77 37.71
C LYS A 784 -22.00 21.13 38.46
N SER A 785 -21.23 20.12 38.87
CA SER A 785 -20.04 20.28 39.69
C SER A 785 -19.06 19.13 39.50
N LEU A 786 -17.77 19.44 39.54
CA LEU A 786 -16.68 18.47 39.72
C LEU A 786 -16.34 18.34 41.22
N PRO A 787 -15.65 17.27 41.65
CA PRO A 787 -15.22 17.10 43.04
C PRO A 787 -14.36 18.28 43.51
N THR A 788 -14.61 18.79 44.72
CA THR A 788 -14.03 20.04 45.23
C THR A 788 -12.50 20.10 45.27
N SER A 789 -11.80 18.96 45.32
CA SER A 789 -10.35 18.88 45.19
C SER A 789 -9.96 17.83 44.16
N MET A 790 -9.18 18.21 43.15
CA MET A 790 -8.68 17.29 42.10
C MET A 790 -7.18 16.95 42.25
N GLY A 791 -6.56 17.36 43.37
CA GLY A 791 -5.11 17.20 43.60
C GLY A 791 -4.59 15.75 43.65
N GLY A 792 -5.49 14.76 43.69
CA GLY A 792 -5.14 13.34 43.60
C GLY A 792 -4.79 12.86 42.18
N LEU A 793 -5.21 13.59 41.13
CA LEU A 793 -4.96 13.27 39.71
C LEU A 793 -3.56 13.71 39.26
N LYS A 794 -2.52 13.10 39.82
CA LYS A 794 -1.12 13.53 39.65
C LYS A 794 -0.55 13.41 38.24
N SER A 795 -1.13 12.55 37.40
CA SER A 795 -0.64 12.26 36.05
C SER A 795 -1.46 12.89 34.93
N LEU A 796 -2.45 13.73 35.27
CA LEU A 796 -3.39 14.30 34.30
C LEU A 796 -2.66 15.26 33.37
N LYS A 797 -2.74 14.99 32.06
CA LYS A 797 -2.09 15.77 31.00
C LYS A 797 -3.09 16.63 30.24
N VAL A 798 -4.24 16.03 29.91
CA VAL A 798 -5.32 16.63 29.14
C VAL A 798 -6.60 16.63 29.98
N LEU A 799 -7.19 17.81 30.14
CA LEU A 799 -8.53 18.00 30.70
C LEU A 799 -9.38 18.77 29.67
N ASP A 800 -10.39 18.11 29.14
CA ASP A 800 -11.36 18.70 28.21
C ASP A 800 -12.73 18.76 28.89
N LEU A 801 -13.26 19.98 29.04
CA LEU A 801 -14.56 20.29 29.64
C LEU A 801 -15.53 20.94 28.62
N CYS A 802 -15.34 20.72 27.31
CA CYS A 802 -16.16 21.35 26.28
C CYS A 802 -17.65 21.03 26.47
N SER A 803 -18.52 22.02 26.24
CA SER A 803 -19.99 21.89 26.33
C SER A 803 -20.52 21.49 27.71
N CYS A 804 -19.76 21.69 28.79
CA CYS A 804 -20.25 21.56 30.17
C CYS A 804 -21.00 22.82 30.65
N SER A 805 -22.08 23.17 29.97
CA SER A 805 -22.81 24.45 30.16
C SER A 805 -23.43 24.66 31.55
N SER A 806 -23.71 23.59 32.30
CA SER A 806 -24.22 23.67 33.69
C SER A 806 -23.13 23.76 34.77
N LEU A 807 -21.85 23.61 34.42
CA LEU A 807 -20.73 23.57 35.36
C LEU A 807 -20.44 24.99 35.87
N ARG A 808 -20.55 25.22 37.18
CA ARG A 808 -20.45 26.58 37.77
C ARG A 808 -19.11 26.94 38.37
N ASP A 809 -18.41 25.94 38.92
CA ASP A 809 -17.17 26.12 39.66
C ASP A 809 -16.14 25.07 39.21
N LEU A 810 -14.87 25.49 39.08
CA LEU A 810 -13.74 24.58 38.91
C LEU A 810 -13.13 24.22 40.27
N PRO A 811 -12.65 22.98 40.44
CA PRO A 811 -12.15 22.52 41.73
C PRO A 811 -10.73 23.02 42.05
N GLU A 812 -10.43 23.13 43.35
CA GLU A 812 -9.10 23.53 43.82
C GLU A 812 -8.07 22.41 43.58
N GLY A 813 -6.82 22.78 43.24
CA GLY A 813 -5.73 21.81 43.04
C GLY A 813 -5.57 21.25 41.61
N LEU A 814 -6.15 21.90 40.59
CA LEU A 814 -5.88 21.63 39.16
C LEU A 814 -4.43 21.96 38.72
N VAL A 815 -3.55 22.30 39.67
CA VAL A 815 -2.12 22.65 39.54
C VAL A 815 -1.27 21.49 38.97
N CYS A 816 -1.81 20.27 38.88
CA CYS A 816 -1.06 19.10 38.45
C CYS A 816 -1.01 18.88 36.91
N SER A 817 -1.88 19.52 36.10
CA SER A 817 -1.84 19.35 34.62
C SER A 817 -1.01 20.45 33.96
N LYS A 818 0.16 20.07 33.41
CA LYS A 818 1.17 20.99 32.84
C LYS A 818 1.10 21.14 31.31
N GLU A 819 0.33 20.29 30.62
CA GLU A 819 0.35 20.19 29.15
C GLU A 819 -0.82 20.97 28.50
N GLU A 820 -2.09 20.57 28.66
CA GLU A 820 -3.23 21.22 27.96
C GLU A 820 -4.52 21.30 28.82
N LEU A 821 -5.28 22.41 28.69
CA LEU A 821 -6.61 22.60 29.28
C LEU A 821 -7.57 23.19 28.24
N ASP A 822 -8.65 22.47 27.92
CA ASP A 822 -9.70 22.89 27.00
C ASP A 822 -11.02 23.10 27.76
N VAL A 823 -11.59 24.30 27.70
CA VAL A 823 -12.83 24.70 28.39
C VAL A 823 -13.71 25.49 27.42
N ILE A 824 -14.55 24.79 26.67
CA ILE A 824 -15.53 25.39 25.73
C ILE A 824 -16.94 25.27 26.31
N ASP A 825 -17.78 26.26 26.09
CA ASP A 825 -19.21 26.34 26.42
C ASP A 825 -19.57 25.86 27.85
N THR A 826 -18.89 26.43 28.85
CA THR A 826 -19.14 26.17 30.29
C THR A 826 -19.84 27.33 30.99
N GLY A 827 -20.58 27.04 32.07
CA GLY A 827 -21.33 28.00 32.89
C GLY A 827 -20.52 28.67 34.02
N LEU A 828 -19.19 28.65 33.94
CA LEU A 828 -18.28 29.07 35.00
C LEU A 828 -18.41 30.57 35.34
N ARG A 829 -18.38 30.92 36.63
CA ARG A 829 -18.53 32.31 37.11
C ARG A 829 -17.23 32.97 37.59
N ASP A 830 -16.33 32.21 38.21
CA ASP A 830 -15.03 32.65 38.74
C ASP A 830 -13.94 31.61 38.45
N ILE A 831 -12.74 32.05 38.06
CA ILE A 831 -11.53 31.20 38.02
C ILE A 831 -10.60 31.70 39.13
N THR A 832 -10.25 30.83 40.08
CA THR A 832 -9.25 31.14 41.12
C THR A 832 -7.87 31.39 40.48
N PRO A 833 -7.05 32.33 41.01
CA PRO A 833 -5.90 32.92 40.32
C PRO A 833 -4.65 32.03 40.14
N SER A 834 -4.76 30.70 40.23
CA SER A 834 -3.63 29.77 40.12
C SER A 834 -3.62 29.01 38.78
N VAL A 835 -3.62 29.74 37.66
CA VAL A 835 -3.48 29.18 36.29
C VAL A 835 -2.02 29.20 35.80
N GLY A 836 -1.12 29.88 36.51
CA GLY A 836 0.27 30.06 36.13
C GLY A 836 1.02 28.74 35.94
N ASP A 837 1.78 28.63 34.83
CA ASP A 837 2.62 27.50 34.37
C ASP A 837 2.04 26.52 33.31
N ARG A 838 1.04 26.90 32.49
CA ARG A 838 0.49 26.04 31.40
C ARG A 838 1.04 26.39 30.00
N LYS A 839 1.21 25.37 29.14
CA LYS A 839 1.64 25.53 27.73
C LYS A 839 0.50 25.83 26.74
N ALA A 840 -0.70 25.30 26.96
CA ALA A 840 -1.84 25.60 26.08
C ALA A 840 -3.13 25.78 26.90
N LEU A 841 -3.93 26.77 26.52
CA LEU A 841 -5.20 27.12 27.15
C LEU A 841 -6.24 27.47 26.09
N LYS A 842 -7.36 26.75 26.06
CA LYS A 842 -8.46 27.00 25.13
C LYS A 842 -9.75 27.28 25.88
N LEU A 843 -10.39 28.42 25.61
CA LEU A 843 -11.52 28.98 26.35
C LEU A 843 -12.56 29.57 25.39
N GLN A 844 -13.79 29.07 25.39
CA GLN A 844 -14.86 29.61 24.52
C GLN A 844 -16.19 29.65 25.28
N SER A 845 -16.72 30.79 25.78
CA SER A 845 -18.06 30.82 26.45
C SER A 845 -18.65 32.23 26.62
N HIS A 846 -19.99 32.33 26.72
CA HIS A 846 -20.76 33.53 27.08
C HIS A 846 -20.51 34.09 28.50
N GLY A 847 -19.94 33.30 29.41
CA GLY A 847 -19.66 33.71 30.81
C GLY A 847 -18.33 34.43 31.04
N TRP A 848 -17.43 34.45 30.04
CA TRP A 848 -16.03 34.81 30.24
C TRP A 848 -15.74 36.31 30.32
N LYS A 849 -16.69 37.18 29.94
CA LYS A 849 -16.54 38.64 30.05
C LYS A 849 -16.14 39.08 31.46
N ASN A 850 -16.67 38.43 32.50
CA ASN A 850 -16.36 38.77 33.89
C ASN A 850 -15.01 38.19 34.34
N ILE A 851 -14.63 37.03 33.82
CA ILE A 851 -13.41 36.31 34.19
C ILE A 851 -12.18 36.95 33.53
N TRP A 852 -12.24 37.24 32.23
CA TRP A 852 -11.19 38.00 31.53
C TRP A 852 -10.96 39.35 32.21
N ASN A 853 -12.03 40.09 32.51
CA ASN A 853 -11.92 41.38 33.18
C ASN A 853 -11.30 41.27 34.58
N THR A 854 -11.46 40.13 35.26
CA THR A 854 -10.85 39.86 36.58
C THR A 854 -9.36 39.47 36.46
N ILE A 855 -8.99 38.70 35.43
CA ILE A 855 -7.58 38.39 35.11
C ILE A 855 -6.85 39.67 34.68
N VAL A 856 -7.45 40.44 33.78
CA VAL A 856 -6.95 41.73 33.27
C VAL A 856 -6.84 42.77 34.39
N GLY A 857 -7.84 42.86 35.28
CA GLY A 857 -7.83 43.80 36.41
C GLY A 857 -6.73 43.56 37.43
N ASN A 858 -6.13 42.36 37.46
CA ASN A 858 -5.01 41.99 38.32
C ASN A 858 -3.64 42.01 37.61
N GLY A 859 -3.58 42.34 36.32
CA GLY A 859 -2.36 42.34 35.49
C GLY A 859 -1.91 40.94 35.02
N LEU A 860 -1.60 40.79 33.72
CA LEU A 860 -1.20 39.50 33.13
C LEU A 860 0.17 39.02 33.62
N SER A 861 1.06 39.96 33.95
CA SER A 861 2.39 39.68 34.50
C SER A 861 2.34 38.94 35.85
N SER A 862 1.33 39.20 36.67
CA SER A 862 1.10 38.55 37.97
C SER A 862 0.31 37.24 37.88
N ALA A 863 -0.26 36.94 36.70
CA ALA A 863 -1.04 35.71 36.46
C ALA A 863 -0.17 34.49 36.05
N GLY A 864 1.14 34.69 35.80
CA GLY A 864 2.07 33.59 35.48
C GLY A 864 1.86 32.96 34.10
N LEU A 865 1.39 33.73 33.11
CA LEU A 865 1.03 33.24 31.76
C LEU A 865 2.15 33.35 30.72
N SER A 866 3.38 33.68 31.11
CA SER A 866 4.52 33.87 30.19
C SER A 866 4.95 32.60 29.43
N CYS A 867 4.60 31.40 29.93
CA CYS A 867 4.94 30.13 29.28
C CYS A 867 3.88 29.62 28.30
N LEU A 868 2.83 30.42 28.03
CA LEU A 868 1.70 30.02 27.20
C LEU A 868 2.08 30.02 25.71
N GLU A 869 2.00 28.85 25.07
CA GLU A 869 2.27 28.62 23.64
C GLU A 869 0.98 28.70 22.80
N LYS A 870 -0.20 28.37 23.35
CA LYS A 870 -1.50 28.49 22.64
C LYS A 870 -2.59 29.09 23.52
N LEU A 871 -3.32 30.06 22.98
CA LEU A 871 -4.45 30.73 23.63
C LEU A 871 -5.65 30.82 22.68
N ASP A 872 -6.80 30.26 23.05
CA ASP A 872 -8.05 30.46 22.32
C ASP A 872 -9.06 31.16 23.23
N LEU A 873 -9.51 32.35 22.79
CA LEU A 873 -10.49 33.23 23.40
C LEU A 873 -11.69 33.44 22.46
N SER A 874 -11.92 32.53 21.51
CA SER A 874 -13.01 32.70 20.56
C SER A 874 -14.38 32.73 21.26
N ARG A 875 -15.31 33.51 20.70
CA ARG A 875 -16.69 33.67 21.20
C ARG A 875 -16.79 34.27 22.62
N CYS A 876 -15.74 34.94 23.09
CA CYS A 876 -15.72 35.62 24.40
C CYS A 876 -16.35 37.03 24.40
N GLY A 877 -16.75 37.58 23.25
CA GLY A 877 -17.41 38.89 23.17
C GLY A 877 -16.52 40.07 23.58
N LEU A 878 -15.22 40.01 23.28
CA LEU A 878 -14.23 41.03 23.64
C LEU A 878 -14.53 42.36 22.94
N ARG A 879 -14.43 43.50 23.65
CA ARG A 879 -14.69 44.86 23.15
C ARG A 879 -13.44 45.73 23.19
N ASP A 880 -13.52 46.94 22.65
CA ASP A 880 -12.44 47.93 22.75
C ASP A 880 -12.02 48.15 24.21
N GLY A 881 -10.73 48.08 24.49
CA GLY A 881 -10.16 48.14 25.84
C GLY A 881 -10.10 46.80 26.60
N ALA A 882 -10.42 45.66 25.94
CA ALA A 882 -10.33 44.33 26.56
C ALA A 882 -8.88 43.83 26.75
N PHE A 883 -7.91 44.40 26.03
CA PHE A 883 -6.51 44.00 26.13
C PHE A 883 -5.76 44.94 27.11
N PRO A 884 -5.06 44.43 28.13
CA PRO A 884 -4.25 45.27 29.02
C PRO A 884 -2.96 45.75 28.35
N ASP A 885 -2.35 46.79 28.92
CA ASP A 885 -1.09 47.37 28.43
C ASP A 885 0.09 46.37 28.49
N ASP A 886 0.01 45.33 29.35
CA ASP A 886 1.01 44.27 29.50
C ASP A 886 0.70 42.98 28.70
N PHE A 887 -0.20 43.03 27.70
CA PHE A 887 -0.53 41.88 26.84
C PHE A 887 0.67 41.32 26.05
N GLY A 888 1.66 42.16 25.76
CA GLY A 888 2.92 41.77 25.12
C GLY A 888 3.82 40.86 25.98
N CYS A 889 3.51 40.63 27.25
CA CYS A 889 4.26 39.73 28.14
C CYS A 889 4.05 38.22 27.83
N LEU A 890 3.17 37.87 26.88
CA LEU A 890 2.97 36.51 26.37
C LEU A 890 4.00 36.16 25.28
N ASP A 891 5.29 36.21 25.64
CA ASP A 891 6.44 36.08 24.72
C ASP A 891 6.60 34.69 24.07
N SER A 892 5.94 33.68 24.63
CA SER A 892 5.99 32.28 24.19
C SER A 892 4.82 31.88 23.30
N LEU A 893 3.86 32.78 23.05
CA LEU A 893 2.61 32.49 22.37
C LEU A 893 2.81 32.28 20.86
N GLU A 894 2.42 31.11 20.35
CA GLU A 894 2.52 30.71 18.94
C GLU A 894 1.14 30.68 18.23
N TYR A 895 0.06 30.42 18.96
CA TYR A 895 -1.32 30.39 18.45
C TYR A 895 -2.25 31.25 19.29
N LEU A 896 -3.00 32.14 18.65
CA LEU A 896 -4.00 33.00 19.28
C LEU A 896 -5.32 32.98 18.48
N ASP A 897 -6.42 32.67 19.13
CA ASP A 897 -7.76 32.76 18.56
C ASP A 897 -8.62 33.77 19.29
N LEU A 898 -9.11 34.77 18.56
CA LEU A 898 -9.95 35.87 19.03
C LEU A 898 -11.27 35.94 18.26
N SER A 899 -11.60 34.91 17.48
CA SER A 899 -12.77 34.89 16.60
C SER A 899 -14.08 35.16 17.35
N PHE A 900 -15.08 35.69 16.65
CA PHE A 900 -16.39 36.07 17.21
C PHE A 900 -16.32 37.13 18.33
N SER A 901 -15.40 38.08 18.23
CA SER A 901 -15.29 39.22 19.15
C SER A 901 -15.97 40.50 18.61
N GLU A 902 -16.13 41.52 19.47
CA GLU A 902 -16.87 42.76 19.22
C GLU A 902 -15.99 44.03 19.17
N PHE A 903 -14.65 43.92 19.20
CA PHE A 903 -13.72 45.06 19.14
C PHE A 903 -13.59 45.64 17.73
N SER A 904 -13.19 46.91 17.65
CA SER A 904 -13.07 47.67 16.41
C SER A 904 -11.66 47.70 15.82
N CYS A 905 -10.63 47.51 16.64
CA CYS A 905 -9.22 47.40 16.23
C CYS A 905 -8.39 46.56 17.23
N LEU A 906 -7.26 46.02 16.77
CA LEU A 906 -6.25 45.39 17.64
C LEU A 906 -5.43 46.47 18.39
N PRO A 907 -4.87 46.16 19.58
CA PRO A 907 -4.11 47.12 20.39
C PRO A 907 -2.76 47.50 19.75
N THR A 908 -2.21 48.66 20.14
CA THR A 908 -1.00 49.27 19.54
C THR A 908 0.32 48.53 19.80
N HIS A 909 0.35 47.56 20.72
CA HIS A 909 1.53 46.77 21.10
C HIS A 909 1.45 45.30 20.69
N PHE A 910 0.55 44.94 19.78
CA PHE A 910 0.34 43.56 19.35
C PHE A 910 1.56 42.95 18.62
N ASN A 911 2.41 43.80 18.05
CA ASN A 911 3.72 43.43 17.46
C ASN A 911 4.72 42.82 18.47
N GLN A 912 4.52 42.99 19.78
CA GLN A 912 5.40 42.45 20.82
C GLN A 912 5.28 40.92 20.99
N LEU A 913 4.26 40.29 20.41
CA LEU A 913 4.08 38.83 20.39
C LEU A 913 5.01 38.18 19.36
N SER A 914 6.32 38.23 19.61
CA SER A 914 7.36 37.90 18.63
C SER A 914 7.38 36.44 18.13
N LYS A 915 6.70 35.51 18.82
CA LYS A 915 6.64 34.08 18.42
C LYS A 915 5.30 33.68 17.81
N LEU A 916 4.36 34.61 17.65
CA LEU A 916 3.01 34.31 17.18
C LEU A 916 3.05 33.91 15.69
N ARG A 917 2.64 32.66 15.40
CA ARG A 917 2.58 32.09 14.05
C ARG A 917 1.15 32.03 13.51
N HIS A 918 0.14 31.91 14.37
CA HIS A 918 -1.25 31.72 13.97
C HIS A 918 -2.19 32.70 14.70
N LEU A 919 -3.00 33.45 13.95
CA LEU A 919 -3.98 34.39 14.49
C LEU A 919 -5.37 34.22 13.83
N ASP A 920 -6.38 33.84 14.62
CA ASP A 920 -7.78 33.75 14.17
C ASP A 920 -8.57 34.97 14.68
N LEU A 921 -9.15 35.73 13.76
CA LEU A 921 -10.01 36.90 13.97
C LEU A 921 -11.35 36.73 13.25
N SER A 922 -11.68 35.51 12.79
CA SER A 922 -12.91 35.24 12.05
C SER A 922 -14.15 35.72 12.82
N HIS A 923 -15.18 36.15 12.11
CA HIS A 923 -16.45 36.64 12.63
C HIS A 923 -16.36 37.83 13.61
N CYS A 924 -15.26 38.59 13.64
CA CYS A 924 -15.17 39.85 14.38
C CYS A 924 -15.92 40.98 13.63
N ARG A 925 -17.24 41.03 13.78
CA ARG A 925 -18.12 41.85 12.93
C ARG A 925 -17.85 43.36 12.98
N ASN A 926 -17.34 43.87 14.10
CA ASN A 926 -17.05 45.30 14.30
C ASN A 926 -15.62 45.71 13.90
N LEU A 927 -14.77 44.74 13.54
CA LEU A 927 -13.36 44.97 13.23
C LEU A 927 -13.23 45.82 11.98
N LYS A 928 -12.73 47.05 12.13
CA LYS A 928 -12.60 48.04 11.05
C LYS A 928 -11.23 47.99 10.37
N SER A 929 -10.18 47.74 11.17
CA SER A 929 -8.79 47.68 10.73
C SER A 929 -7.95 46.82 11.68
N LEU A 930 -6.91 46.17 11.17
CA LEU A 930 -5.99 45.34 11.97
C LEU A 930 -4.92 46.14 12.76
N GLY A 931 -4.86 47.47 12.61
CA GLY A 931 -3.80 48.30 13.21
C GLY A 931 -2.54 48.36 12.35
N ALA A 932 -1.54 49.17 12.75
CA ALA A 932 -0.36 49.47 11.93
C ALA A 932 0.77 48.42 12.02
N GLU A 933 0.80 47.54 13.03
CA GLU A 933 1.96 46.66 13.28
C GLU A 933 1.52 45.27 13.80
N LEU A 934 1.43 44.29 12.89
CA LEU A 934 1.30 42.85 13.19
C LEU A 934 2.70 42.22 13.38
N PRO A 935 2.84 41.09 14.09
CA PRO A 935 4.11 40.38 14.21
C PRO A 935 4.66 39.91 12.85
N ASP A 936 5.97 40.08 12.62
CA ASP A 936 6.61 39.79 11.33
C ASP A 936 6.61 38.29 10.96
N ASP A 937 6.68 37.40 11.96
CA ASP A 937 6.79 35.94 11.82
C ASP A 937 5.42 35.21 11.70
N LEU A 938 4.32 35.95 11.50
CA LEU A 938 2.98 35.38 11.40
C LEU A 938 2.86 34.51 10.13
N GLU A 939 2.50 33.24 10.28
CA GLU A 939 2.38 32.27 9.19
C GLU A 939 0.94 32.17 8.65
N TRP A 940 -0.06 32.37 9.51
CA TRP A 940 -1.49 32.18 9.21
C TRP A 940 -2.35 33.26 9.87
N ILE A 941 -3.27 33.86 9.10
CA ILE A 941 -4.28 34.80 9.60
C ILE A 941 -5.65 34.51 9.00
N ASP A 942 -6.66 34.47 9.86
CA ASP A 942 -8.07 34.32 9.47
C ASP A 942 -8.85 35.55 9.90
N VAL A 943 -9.50 36.24 8.97
CA VAL A 943 -10.37 37.39 9.20
C VAL A 943 -11.73 37.17 8.54
N GLU A 944 -12.13 35.93 8.29
CA GLU A 944 -13.40 35.65 7.62
C GLU A 944 -14.58 36.32 8.32
N TYR A 945 -15.62 36.71 7.58
CA TYR A 945 -16.85 37.32 8.07
C TYR A 945 -16.67 38.60 8.90
N CYS A 946 -15.53 39.29 8.77
CA CYS A 946 -15.32 40.62 9.32
C CYS A 946 -15.97 41.68 8.40
N GLY A 947 -17.29 41.85 8.53
CA GLY A 947 -18.08 42.68 7.61
C GLY A 947 -17.70 44.17 7.55
N GLU A 948 -17.15 44.73 8.63
CA GLU A 948 -16.73 46.13 8.73
C GLU A 948 -15.26 46.40 8.36
N LEU A 949 -14.50 45.35 8.06
CA LEU A 949 -13.09 45.43 7.74
C LEU A 949 -12.92 46.11 6.39
N HIS A 950 -12.23 47.25 6.36
CA HIS A 950 -12.06 48.04 5.13
C HIS A 950 -10.60 48.20 4.69
N THR A 951 -9.64 47.85 5.54
CA THR A 951 -8.20 47.86 5.27
C THR A 951 -7.54 46.67 5.94
N PHE A 952 -6.86 45.82 5.17
CA PHE A 952 -6.15 44.63 5.67
C PHE A 952 -4.64 44.90 5.79
N LEU A 953 -4.04 45.41 4.72
CA LEU A 953 -2.65 45.92 4.70
C LEU A 953 -2.66 47.24 3.94
N ASP A 954 -2.11 48.32 4.51
CA ASP A 954 -1.95 49.56 3.75
C ASP A 954 -0.87 49.30 2.67
N PRO A 955 -1.15 49.51 1.36
CA PRO A 955 -0.14 49.38 0.32
C PRO A 955 1.05 50.34 0.51
N LEU A 956 0.85 51.41 1.29
CA LEU A 956 1.86 52.44 1.56
C LEU A 956 2.65 52.19 2.87
N SER A 957 2.26 51.22 3.70
CA SER A 957 3.00 50.92 4.94
C SER A 957 4.21 50.02 4.69
N GLN A 958 5.32 50.30 5.39
CA GLN A 958 6.54 49.49 5.42
C GLN A 958 6.38 48.23 6.31
N CYS A 959 5.24 47.53 6.23
CA CYS A 959 5.04 46.29 6.98
C CYS A 959 5.79 45.13 6.31
N ASN A 960 6.63 44.43 7.08
CA ASN A 960 7.41 43.26 6.64
C ASN A 960 6.65 41.92 6.79
N LEU A 961 5.32 41.94 6.96
CA LEU A 961 4.51 40.76 7.24
C LEU A 961 4.68 39.66 6.18
N GLN A 962 5.18 38.47 6.58
CA GLN A 962 5.48 37.33 5.70
C GLN A 962 4.42 36.21 5.79
N CYS A 963 3.13 36.58 5.86
CA CYS A 963 2.06 35.61 6.06
C CYS A 963 1.87 34.68 4.85
N SER A 964 1.85 33.38 5.13
CA SER A 964 1.74 32.33 4.11
C SER A 964 0.30 31.97 3.79
N THR A 965 -0.62 32.11 4.74
CA THR A 965 -2.03 31.76 4.56
C THR A 965 -2.95 32.85 5.08
N ILE A 966 -3.84 33.36 4.22
CA ILE A 966 -4.75 34.48 4.52
C ILE A 966 -6.19 34.13 4.13
N TYR A 967 -7.12 34.11 5.08
CA TYR A 967 -8.53 33.88 4.79
C TYR A 967 -9.39 35.12 5.09
N CYS A 968 -10.10 35.62 4.07
CA CYS A 968 -10.90 36.85 4.14
C CYS A 968 -12.34 36.66 3.63
N VAL A 969 -12.89 35.45 3.63
CA VAL A 969 -14.24 35.17 3.13
C VAL A 969 -15.28 36.07 3.77
N GLY A 970 -16.16 36.66 2.97
CA GLY A 970 -17.24 37.51 3.49
C GLY A 970 -16.83 38.93 3.89
N CYS A 971 -15.55 39.31 3.73
CA CYS A 971 -15.05 40.67 3.98
C CYS A 971 -15.34 41.62 2.80
N PHE A 972 -16.62 41.86 2.48
CA PHE A 972 -16.99 42.60 1.26
C PHE A 972 -16.57 44.08 1.27
N LYS A 973 -16.57 44.75 2.43
CA LYS A 973 -16.12 46.16 2.54
C LYS A 973 -14.62 46.32 2.26
N LEU A 974 -13.80 45.33 2.60
CA LEU A 974 -12.37 45.30 2.31
C LEU A 974 -12.13 45.33 0.81
N VAL A 975 -12.81 44.45 0.09
CA VAL A 975 -12.70 44.32 -1.36
C VAL A 975 -13.28 45.53 -2.09
N ASN A 976 -14.37 46.11 -1.58
CA ASN A 976 -14.96 47.32 -2.16
C ASN A 976 -14.02 48.55 -2.06
N ARG A 977 -13.12 48.59 -1.06
CA ARG A 977 -12.21 49.72 -0.83
C ARG A 977 -10.80 49.50 -1.37
N GLN A 978 -10.23 48.30 -1.21
CA GLN A 978 -8.86 47.97 -1.65
C GLN A 978 -8.79 47.20 -2.98
N GLY A 979 -9.90 46.60 -3.43
CA GLY A 979 -9.93 45.74 -4.62
C GLY A 979 -9.41 44.32 -4.33
N SER A 980 -10.13 43.30 -4.80
CA SER A 980 -9.78 41.88 -4.59
C SER A 980 -8.49 41.49 -5.30
N GLN A 981 -8.35 41.89 -6.56
CA GLN A 981 -7.17 41.60 -7.37
C GLN A 981 -5.92 42.26 -6.76
N ARG A 982 -5.98 43.57 -6.49
CA ARG A 982 -4.88 44.31 -5.84
C ARG A 982 -4.44 43.67 -4.53
N THR A 983 -5.39 43.28 -3.67
CA THR A 983 -5.08 42.65 -2.38
C THR A 983 -4.41 41.29 -2.56
N ALA A 984 -4.91 40.45 -3.47
CA ALA A 984 -4.34 39.15 -3.79
C ALA A 984 -2.91 39.27 -4.35
N MET A 985 -2.70 40.15 -5.33
CA MET A 985 -1.42 40.32 -6.01
C MET A 985 -0.36 40.97 -5.10
N THR A 986 -0.75 41.94 -4.27
CA THR A 986 0.17 42.57 -3.30
C THR A 986 0.67 41.54 -2.27
N SER A 987 -0.22 40.66 -1.81
CA SER A 987 0.12 39.62 -0.84
C SER A 987 1.05 38.55 -1.44
N LEU A 988 0.74 38.10 -2.67
CA LEU A 988 1.60 37.16 -3.40
C LEU A 988 2.99 37.76 -3.69
N GLY A 989 3.04 39.03 -4.11
CA GLY A 989 4.29 39.74 -4.40
C GLY A 989 5.20 39.86 -3.17
N ARG A 990 4.63 40.16 -1.99
CA ARG A 990 5.38 40.20 -0.72
C ARG A 990 5.92 38.83 -0.32
N TYR A 991 5.11 37.77 -0.46
CA TYR A 991 5.53 36.40 -0.20
C TYR A 991 6.71 35.97 -1.08
N LEU A 992 6.66 36.27 -2.39
CA LEU A 992 7.71 35.87 -3.34
C LEU A 992 9.03 36.63 -3.16
N GLN A 993 9.00 37.85 -2.59
CA GLN A 993 10.21 38.65 -2.34
C GLN A 993 11.05 38.10 -1.18
N ASN A 994 10.40 37.57 -0.13
CA ASN A 994 11.07 37.00 1.05
C ASN A 994 10.28 35.77 1.54
N PRO A 995 10.44 34.60 0.90
CA PRO A 995 9.65 33.42 1.25
C PRO A 995 10.04 32.87 2.65
N PRO A 996 9.08 32.69 3.57
CA PRO A 996 9.33 32.12 4.89
C PRO A 996 9.58 30.62 4.77
N LYS A 997 10.83 30.19 4.93
CA LYS A 997 11.33 28.80 4.87
C LYS A 997 11.07 28.05 3.53
N PRO A 998 11.95 27.13 3.09
CA PRO A 998 11.82 26.46 1.78
C PRO A 998 10.61 25.53 1.61
N SER A 999 9.83 25.25 2.67
CA SER A 999 8.76 24.23 2.67
C SER A 999 7.35 24.81 2.81
N GLN A 1000 7.21 26.13 2.95
CA GLN A 1000 5.93 26.78 3.19
C GLN A 1000 5.25 27.12 1.85
N ARG A 1001 3.91 27.07 1.81
CA ARG A 1001 3.08 27.35 0.62
C ARG A 1001 2.37 28.69 0.82
N PHE A 1002 1.96 29.36 -0.26
CA PHE A 1002 1.15 30.58 -0.14
C PHE A 1002 -0.30 30.34 -0.58
N ASP A 1003 -1.29 30.70 0.23
CA ASP A 1003 -2.70 30.67 -0.14
C ASP A 1003 -3.50 31.84 0.43
N ILE A 1004 -4.36 32.44 -0.40
CA ILE A 1004 -5.23 33.55 -0.01
C ILE A 1004 -6.64 33.36 -0.55
N VAL A 1005 -7.65 33.69 0.25
CA VAL A 1005 -9.04 33.64 -0.18
C VAL A 1005 -9.76 34.95 0.12
N LEU A 1006 -10.34 35.56 -0.91
CA LEU A 1006 -10.94 36.89 -0.86
C LEU A 1006 -12.30 36.90 -1.56
N PRO A 1007 -13.24 37.78 -1.17
CA PRO A 1007 -14.43 38.05 -1.97
C PRO A 1007 -14.04 38.54 -3.38
N GLY A 1008 -14.72 38.07 -4.41
CA GLY A 1008 -14.43 38.43 -5.79
C GLY A 1008 -15.11 37.52 -6.79
N ASN A 1009 -15.45 38.05 -7.96
CA ASN A 1009 -16.25 37.34 -8.97
C ASN A 1009 -15.45 36.87 -10.20
N GLU A 1010 -14.19 37.27 -10.31
CA GLU A 1010 -13.32 37.00 -11.46
C GLU A 1010 -11.89 36.83 -10.96
N ILE A 1011 -11.13 35.88 -11.52
CA ILE A 1011 -9.72 35.69 -11.13
C ILE A 1011 -8.87 36.88 -11.62
N PRO A 1012 -7.70 37.16 -11.01
CA PRO A 1012 -6.83 38.23 -11.47
C PRO A 1012 -6.41 38.08 -12.95
N SER A 1013 -6.36 39.19 -13.69
CA SER A 1013 -5.92 39.22 -15.09
C SER A 1013 -4.47 38.77 -15.30
N TRP A 1014 -3.69 38.68 -14.23
CA TRP A 1014 -2.33 38.15 -14.22
C TRP A 1014 -2.26 36.66 -14.60
N PHE A 1015 -3.33 35.88 -14.45
CA PHE A 1015 -3.37 34.47 -14.85
C PHE A 1015 -3.48 34.32 -16.37
N THR A 1016 -2.55 33.59 -16.98
CA THR A 1016 -2.41 33.49 -18.45
C THR A 1016 -3.27 32.39 -19.08
N HIS A 1017 -3.63 31.35 -18.32
CA HIS A 1017 -4.42 30.22 -18.81
C HIS A 1017 -5.66 30.04 -17.94
N ASN A 1018 -6.82 30.49 -18.41
CA ASN A 1018 -8.07 30.44 -17.67
C ASN A 1018 -9.20 29.73 -18.42
N VAL A 1019 -10.12 29.11 -17.67
CA VAL A 1019 -11.28 28.39 -18.18
C VAL A 1019 -12.51 28.80 -17.38
N ARG A 1020 -13.58 29.20 -18.08
CA ARG A 1020 -14.87 29.56 -17.48
C ARG A 1020 -15.76 28.33 -17.28
N GLY A 1021 -16.51 28.31 -16.19
CA GLY A 1021 -17.52 27.30 -15.86
C GLY A 1021 -16.96 25.91 -15.51
N SER A 1022 -15.67 25.81 -15.21
CA SER A 1022 -14.99 24.54 -14.89
C SER A 1022 -14.18 24.68 -13.62
N SER A 1023 -14.10 23.60 -12.85
CA SER A 1023 -13.16 23.45 -11.73
C SER A 1023 -11.84 22.81 -12.15
N SER A 1024 -11.58 22.70 -13.46
CA SER A 1024 -10.30 22.20 -13.96
C SER A 1024 -9.86 22.93 -15.22
N THR A 1025 -8.54 23.10 -15.36
CA THR A 1025 -7.87 23.75 -16.49
C THR A 1025 -6.70 22.88 -16.98
N ILE A 1026 -6.35 22.99 -18.26
CA ILE A 1026 -5.24 22.26 -18.87
C ILE A 1026 -4.20 23.26 -19.36
N LEU A 1027 -2.94 23.02 -19.02
CA LEU A 1027 -1.78 23.78 -19.44
C LEU A 1027 -0.84 22.86 -20.25
N THR A 1028 -0.57 23.23 -21.50
CA THR A 1028 0.39 22.50 -22.33
C THR A 1028 1.80 22.99 -22.06
N LEU A 1029 2.68 22.10 -21.60
CA LEU A 1029 4.10 22.39 -21.38
C LEU A 1029 4.94 22.00 -22.60
N TYR A 1030 5.54 23.00 -23.24
CA TYR A 1030 6.45 22.81 -24.38
C TYR A 1030 7.85 22.40 -23.94
N PRO A 1031 8.65 21.71 -24.79
CA PRO A 1031 10.04 21.38 -24.50
C PRO A 1031 10.84 22.62 -24.05
N ASN A 1032 11.63 22.48 -22.98
CA ASN A 1032 12.46 23.54 -22.36
C ASN A 1032 11.69 24.63 -21.57
N TRP A 1033 10.43 24.41 -21.18
CA TRP A 1033 9.69 25.31 -20.30
C TRP A 1033 10.36 25.50 -18.92
N CYS A 1034 11.01 24.46 -18.39
CA CYS A 1034 11.59 24.47 -17.05
C CYS A 1034 13.01 25.07 -17.07
N THR A 1035 13.11 26.38 -16.82
CA THR A 1035 14.40 27.09 -16.67
C THR A 1035 14.85 27.11 -15.19
N ASN A 1036 16.12 27.42 -14.92
CA ASN A 1036 16.61 27.61 -13.54
C ASN A 1036 15.92 28.79 -12.81
N LYS A 1037 15.31 29.69 -13.58
CA LYS A 1037 14.53 30.85 -13.14
C LYS A 1037 13.07 30.53 -12.81
N TRP A 1038 12.57 29.36 -13.21
CA TRP A 1038 11.22 28.94 -12.86
C TRP A 1038 11.10 28.68 -11.36
N MET A 1039 10.13 29.32 -10.71
CA MET A 1039 9.96 29.29 -9.26
C MET A 1039 8.80 28.41 -8.79
N GLY A 1040 7.77 28.20 -9.61
CA GLY A 1040 6.60 27.41 -9.21
C GLY A 1040 5.35 27.63 -10.07
N PHE A 1041 4.19 27.14 -9.59
CA PHE A 1041 2.89 27.37 -10.21
C PHE A 1041 2.01 28.25 -9.33
N ALA A 1042 1.37 29.26 -9.93
CA ALA A 1042 0.25 29.96 -9.32
C ALA A 1042 -1.06 29.39 -9.87
N LEU A 1043 -2.01 29.13 -8.99
CA LEU A 1043 -3.33 28.56 -9.24
C LEU A 1043 -4.39 29.52 -8.68
N SER A 1044 -5.50 29.71 -9.38
CA SER A 1044 -6.62 30.50 -8.88
C SER A 1044 -7.95 29.91 -9.31
N VAL A 1045 -8.96 29.98 -8.44
CA VAL A 1045 -10.33 29.55 -8.74
C VAL A 1045 -11.34 30.51 -8.14
N CYS A 1046 -12.34 30.89 -8.93
CA CYS A 1046 -13.48 31.67 -8.50
C CYS A 1046 -14.71 30.76 -8.33
N PHE A 1047 -15.37 30.87 -7.19
CA PHE A 1047 -16.50 30.03 -6.81
C PHE A 1047 -17.61 30.83 -6.12
N THR A 1048 -18.82 30.29 -6.10
CA THR A 1048 -20.01 30.88 -5.45
C THR A 1048 -20.87 29.83 -4.77
N ASP A 1049 -21.57 30.21 -3.71
CA ASP A 1049 -22.60 29.41 -3.05
C ASP A 1049 -23.90 29.35 -3.87
N THR A 1050 -24.47 28.16 -4.02
CA THR A 1050 -25.76 27.94 -4.70
C THR A 1050 -26.96 27.87 -3.75
N GLY A 1051 -26.77 28.16 -2.46
CA GLY A 1051 -27.85 28.37 -1.48
C GLY A 1051 -28.21 27.16 -0.62
N GLY A 1052 -27.33 26.16 -0.53
CA GLY A 1052 -27.51 24.94 0.27
C GLY A 1052 -27.04 25.04 1.73
N GLY A 1053 -26.41 26.15 2.12
CA GLY A 1053 -25.65 26.24 3.37
C GLY A 1053 -24.35 25.45 3.26
N ILE A 1054 -23.22 26.13 3.06
CA ILE A 1054 -21.96 25.47 2.74
C ILE A 1054 -21.28 24.89 3.99
N TYR A 1055 -20.80 23.63 3.88
CA TYR A 1055 -19.85 22.97 4.78
C TYR A 1055 -18.59 22.55 4.02
N VAL A 1056 -17.74 23.49 3.60
CA VAL A 1056 -16.44 23.14 2.98
C VAL A 1056 -15.38 23.10 4.07
N ARG A 1057 -15.06 21.90 4.55
CA ARG A 1057 -13.99 21.67 5.55
C ARG A 1057 -12.59 21.71 4.94
N SER A 1058 -12.48 21.52 3.64
CA SER A 1058 -11.20 21.51 2.94
C SER A 1058 -11.37 21.58 1.43
N TRP A 1059 -10.38 22.19 0.80
CA TRP A 1059 -10.16 22.17 -0.64
C TRP A 1059 -9.09 21.15 -0.98
N SER A 1060 -9.20 20.52 -2.13
CA SER A 1060 -8.12 19.76 -2.74
C SER A 1060 -7.81 20.32 -4.11
N TRP A 1061 -6.53 20.27 -4.43
CA TRP A 1061 -6.03 20.48 -5.77
C TRP A 1061 -5.30 19.22 -6.22
N GLU A 1062 -5.40 18.94 -7.50
CA GLU A 1062 -4.86 17.76 -8.13
C GLU A 1062 -4.19 18.17 -9.44
N ILE A 1063 -2.99 17.65 -9.66
CA ILE A 1063 -2.19 17.88 -10.87
C ILE A 1063 -1.99 16.52 -11.51
N LYS A 1064 -2.62 16.33 -12.68
CA LYS A 1064 -2.42 15.15 -13.52
C LYS A 1064 -1.63 15.54 -14.76
N MET A 1065 -0.70 14.68 -15.19
CA MET A 1065 -0.03 14.82 -16.47
C MET A 1065 -0.22 13.52 -17.23
N ASN A 1066 -0.77 13.59 -18.45
CA ASN A 1066 -1.08 12.40 -19.27
C ASN A 1066 -1.88 11.31 -18.53
N GLN A 1067 -2.86 11.69 -17.70
CA GLN A 1067 -3.71 10.80 -16.88
C GLN A 1067 -3.04 10.08 -15.70
N GLU A 1068 -1.76 10.34 -15.43
CA GLU A 1068 -1.09 9.90 -14.19
C GLU A 1068 -1.20 10.97 -13.10
N ASP A 1069 -1.21 10.56 -11.82
CA ASP A 1069 -1.33 11.45 -10.66
C ASP A 1069 0.05 11.94 -10.18
N TRP A 1070 0.37 13.21 -10.48
CA TRP A 1070 1.71 13.78 -10.23
C TRP A 1070 1.78 14.63 -8.97
N GLY A 1071 0.70 15.33 -8.64
CA GLY A 1071 0.63 16.18 -7.47
C GLY A 1071 -0.78 16.17 -6.91
N PHE A 1072 -0.89 16.08 -5.59
CA PHE A 1072 -2.16 16.17 -4.90
C PHE A 1072 -1.93 16.84 -3.56
N GLY A 1073 -2.74 17.81 -3.23
CA GLY A 1073 -2.65 18.53 -1.98
C GLY A 1073 -4.02 18.90 -1.44
N HIS A 1074 -4.12 18.90 -0.11
CA HIS A 1074 -5.26 19.39 0.61
C HIS A 1074 -4.94 20.71 1.29
N VAL A 1075 -5.88 21.64 1.22
CA VAL A 1075 -5.92 22.85 2.03
C VAL A 1075 -7.09 22.70 2.98
N HIS A 1076 -6.78 22.54 4.27
CA HIS A 1076 -7.79 22.52 5.31
C HIS A 1076 -8.30 23.92 5.54
N TRP A 1077 -9.61 24.07 5.43
CA TRP A 1077 -10.31 25.32 5.66
C TRP A 1077 -11.04 25.20 7.00
N PRO A 1078 -10.62 25.94 8.06
CA PRO A 1078 -11.28 25.88 9.34
C PRO A 1078 -12.56 26.74 9.33
N VAL A 1079 -13.64 26.34 8.65
CA VAL A 1079 -14.93 27.05 8.81
C VAL A 1079 -15.49 26.70 10.19
N LYS A 1080 -15.49 27.66 11.11
CA LYS A 1080 -16.22 27.54 12.38
C LYS A 1080 -17.70 27.91 12.17
N TYR A 1081 -18.57 26.97 12.53
CA TYR A 1081 -20.02 26.99 12.31
C TYR A 1081 -20.72 28.32 12.68
N VAL A 1082 -21.50 28.88 11.75
CA VAL A 1082 -22.55 29.87 12.04
C VAL A 1082 -23.80 29.53 11.26
N ASP A 1083 -24.90 29.32 11.98
CA ASP A 1083 -26.23 29.13 11.41
C ASP A 1083 -26.61 30.34 10.52
N GLY A 1084 -26.94 30.10 9.25
CA GLY A 1084 -27.63 31.05 8.37
C GLY A 1084 -26.80 32.01 7.51
N ALA A 1085 -25.47 31.87 7.40
CA ALA A 1085 -24.67 32.73 6.54
C ALA A 1085 -24.61 32.21 5.08
N ASN A 1086 -25.56 32.65 4.23
CA ASN A 1086 -25.53 32.40 2.79
C ASN A 1086 -24.63 33.44 2.08
N PHE A 1087 -23.60 33.00 1.34
CA PHE A 1087 -22.80 33.91 0.50
C PHE A 1087 -23.26 33.88 -0.96
N LYS A 1088 -24.28 34.66 -1.30
CA LYS A 1088 -24.71 34.83 -2.71
C LYS A 1088 -23.63 35.43 -3.62
N ASN A 1089 -22.59 36.03 -3.05
CA ASN A 1089 -21.50 36.70 -3.78
C ASN A 1089 -20.29 35.77 -3.90
N GLY A 1090 -19.52 35.87 -5.00
CA GLY A 1090 -18.38 34.99 -5.25
C GLY A 1090 -17.12 35.30 -4.45
N HIS A 1091 -16.23 34.32 -4.44
CA HIS A 1091 -14.90 34.39 -3.83
C HIS A 1091 -13.85 33.87 -4.80
N ILE A 1092 -12.61 34.29 -4.58
CA ILE A 1092 -11.42 33.90 -5.33
C ILE A 1092 -10.48 33.23 -4.33
N TRP A 1093 -10.08 32.00 -4.60
CA TRP A 1093 -8.99 31.32 -3.92
C TRP A 1093 -7.76 31.34 -4.84
N LEU A 1094 -6.65 31.89 -4.36
CA LEU A 1094 -5.35 31.91 -5.02
C LEU A 1094 -4.35 31.09 -4.20
N LEU A 1095 -3.64 30.20 -4.87
CA LEU A 1095 -2.66 29.27 -4.30
C LEU A 1095 -1.36 29.33 -5.10
N TYR A 1096 -0.22 29.43 -4.43
CA TYR A 1096 1.10 29.31 -5.05
C TYR A 1096 1.85 28.09 -4.52
N LEU A 1097 2.34 27.28 -5.46
CA LEU A 1097 3.06 26.03 -5.23
C LEU A 1097 4.54 26.21 -5.60
N PRO A 1098 5.46 26.31 -4.62
CA PRO A 1098 6.88 26.45 -4.89
C PRO A 1098 7.48 25.20 -5.55
N ARG A 1099 8.42 25.43 -6.48
CA ARG A 1099 9.22 24.40 -7.16
C ARG A 1099 9.85 23.43 -6.16
N ASP A 1100 10.65 23.95 -5.25
CA ASP A 1100 11.54 23.12 -4.43
C ASP A 1100 10.78 22.25 -3.41
N THR A 1101 9.54 22.64 -3.05
CA THR A 1101 8.68 21.91 -2.11
C THR A 1101 7.90 20.79 -2.79
N TYR A 1102 7.25 21.10 -3.91
CA TYR A 1102 6.25 20.20 -4.53
C TYR A 1102 6.79 19.47 -5.76
N PHE A 1103 7.91 19.94 -6.34
CA PHE A 1103 8.37 19.53 -7.66
C PHE A 1103 9.86 19.18 -7.62
N ARG A 1104 10.18 17.89 -7.34
CA ARG A 1104 11.57 17.37 -7.32
C ARG A 1104 12.16 17.20 -8.73
N SER A 1105 13.46 16.86 -8.80
CA SER A 1105 14.39 16.90 -9.94
C SER A 1105 14.03 16.18 -11.26
N GLU A 1106 12.79 15.80 -11.53
CA GLU A 1106 12.38 15.11 -12.77
C GLU A 1106 11.53 15.97 -13.73
N TRP A 1107 11.06 17.15 -13.29
CA TRP A 1107 10.18 18.02 -14.09
C TRP A 1107 10.84 18.63 -15.34
N HIS A 1108 12.16 18.84 -15.30
CA HIS A 1108 12.93 19.45 -16.40
C HIS A 1108 12.99 18.60 -17.68
N LYS A 1109 12.60 17.32 -17.64
CA LYS A 1109 12.59 16.40 -18.79
C LYS A 1109 11.20 16.17 -19.38
N LYS A 1110 10.16 16.82 -18.84
CA LYS A 1110 8.76 16.53 -19.16
C LYS A 1110 8.15 17.62 -20.03
N SER A 1111 7.41 17.21 -21.05
CA SER A 1111 6.61 18.07 -21.95
C SER A 1111 5.30 17.36 -22.25
N GLY A 1112 4.19 18.09 -22.31
CA GLY A 1112 2.84 17.53 -22.50
C GLY A 1112 1.76 18.31 -21.76
N ASP A 1113 0.53 17.83 -21.83
CA ASP A 1113 -0.63 18.47 -21.19
C ASP A 1113 -0.68 18.14 -19.69
N ILE A 1114 -0.70 19.19 -18.87
CA ILE A 1114 -0.94 19.11 -17.43
C ILE A 1114 -2.34 19.60 -17.13
N GLN A 1115 -3.15 18.75 -16.51
CA GLN A 1115 -4.45 19.09 -15.97
C GLN A 1115 -4.33 19.49 -14.49
N PHE A 1116 -4.86 20.66 -14.16
CA PHE A 1116 -5.07 21.13 -12.80
C PHE A 1116 -6.56 21.02 -12.47
N SER A 1117 -6.92 20.31 -11.41
CA SER A 1117 -8.29 20.18 -10.93
C SER A 1117 -8.42 20.69 -9.49
N PHE A 1118 -9.51 21.40 -9.23
CA PHE A 1118 -9.92 21.90 -7.93
C PHE A 1118 -11.17 21.14 -7.50
N LYS A 1119 -11.15 20.55 -6.30
CA LYS A 1119 -12.26 19.75 -5.77
C LYS A 1119 -12.49 20.08 -4.29
N PRO A 1120 -13.74 20.19 -3.83
CA PRO A 1120 -14.03 20.12 -2.40
C PRO A 1120 -13.85 18.68 -1.91
N THR A 1121 -13.38 18.47 -0.69
CA THR A 1121 -13.01 17.13 -0.20
C THR A 1121 -14.16 16.32 0.39
N PHE A 1122 -15.35 16.92 0.53
CA PHE A 1122 -16.58 16.27 0.93
C PHE A 1122 -17.69 16.62 -0.08
N GLU A 1123 -18.48 15.62 -0.50
CA GLU A 1123 -19.61 15.81 -1.41
C GLU A 1123 -20.79 16.44 -0.68
N PHE A 1124 -21.00 17.73 -0.91
CA PHE A 1124 -22.28 18.39 -0.67
C PHE A 1124 -22.68 19.18 -1.93
N GLU A 1125 -23.94 19.06 -2.35
CA GLU A 1125 -24.52 19.87 -3.42
C GLU A 1125 -24.64 21.33 -2.95
N GLY A 1126 -23.76 22.24 -3.38
CA GLY A 1126 -23.82 23.63 -2.91
C GLY A 1126 -22.81 24.66 -3.46
N LEU A 1127 -21.80 24.26 -4.24
CA LEU A 1127 -20.79 25.17 -4.79
C LEU A 1127 -20.82 25.17 -6.32
N ALA A 1128 -20.84 26.37 -6.92
CA ALA A 1128 -20.66 26.56 -8.35
C ALA A 1128 -19.30 27.20 -8.65
N PHE A 1129 -18.57 26.61 -9.59
CA PHE A 1129 -17.30 27.13 -10.08
C PHE A 1129 -17.54 28.08 -11.26
N LYS A 1130 -17.06 29.31 -11.15
CA LYS A 1130 -17.20 30.33 -12.19
C LYS A 1130 -16.04 30.34 -13.16
N GLU A 1131 -14.81 30.29 -12.64
CA GLU A 1131 -13.60 30.43 -13.43
C GLU A 1131 -12.42 29.80 -12.69
N CYS A 1132 -11.50 29.15 -13.38
CA CYS A 1132 -10.21 28.75 -12.81
C CYS A 1132 -9.08 29.12 -13.76
N GLY A 1133 -7.88 29.32 -13.22
CA GLY A 1133 -6.70 29.64 -14.00
C GLY A 1133 -5.38 29.23 -13.38
N VAL A 1134 -4.36 29.12 -14.23
CA VAL A 1134 -2.98 28.73 -13.86
C VAL A 1134 -1.96 29.64 -14.55
N ARG A 1135 -0.84 29.91 -13.86
CA ARG A 1135 0.33 30.59 -14.40
C ARG A 1135 1.63 29.92 -13.93
N LEU A 1136 2.58 29.80 -14.85
CA LEU A 1136 3.98 29.48 -14.56
C LEU A 1136 4.65 30.74 -14.01
N VAL A 1137 5.27 30.66 -12.83
CA VAL A 1137 5.91 31.81 -12.17
C VAL A 1137 7.42 31.71 -12.30
N TYR A 1138 8.05 32.76 -12.82
CA TYR A 1138 9.50 32.95 -12.97
C TYR A 1138 9.99 34.10 -12.10
N ASP A 1139 11.31 34.18 -11.86
CA ASP A 1139 11.93 35.25 -11.07
C ASP A 1139 11.60 36.66 -11.61
N GLU A 1140 11.48 36.82 -12.93
CA GLU A 1140 11.12 38.08 -13.58
C GLU A 1140 9.69 38.54 -13.27
N ASP A 1141 8.77 37.61 -12.96
CA ASP A 1141 7.39 37.95 -12.64
C ASP A 1141 7.27 38.74 -11.31
N ILE A 1142 8.28 38.70 -10.44
CA ILE A 1142 8.31 39.47 -9.18
C ILE A 1142 8.32 40.97 -9.44
N GLU A 1143 9.03 41.42 -10.49
CA GLU A 1143 9.08 42.83 -10.88
C GLU A 1143 7.74 43.28 -11.51
N GLU A 1144 7.11 42.42 -12.32
CA GLU A 1144 5.79 42.66 -12.91
C GLU A 1144 4.71 42.84 -11.83
N LEU A 1145 4.72 41.99 -10.80
CA LEU A 1145 3.81 42.05 -9.64
C LEU A 1145 3.92 43.36 -8.87
N ASN A 1146 5.13 43.93 -8.77
CA ASN A 1146 5.36 45.21 -8.11
C ASN A 1146 4.89 46.43 -8.92
N LEU A 1147 4.82 46.30 -10.25
CA LEU A 1147 4.33 47.34 -11.16
C LEU A 1147 2.80 47.35 -11.24
N THR A 1148 2.16 46.17 -11.27
CA THR A 1148 0.69 46.04 -11.31
C THR A 1148 -0.01 46.68 -10.10
N VAL A 1149 0.67 46.71 -8.94
CA VAL A 1149 0.16 47.33 -7.69
C VAL A 1149 0.15 48.87 -7.73
N LYS A 1150 0.89 49.50 -8.65
CA LYS A 1150 1.04 50.96 -8.76
C LYS A 1150 0.06 51.63 -9.73
N ASP A 1151 -0.50 50.90 -10.69
CA ASP A 1151 -1.27 51.49 -11.81
C ASP A 1151 -2.81 51.47 -11.65
N GLU A 1152 -3.38 50.89 -10.59
CA GLU A 1152 -4.84 50.92 -10.34
C GLU A 1152 -5.27 52.08 -9.41
N PRO A 1153 -6.23 52.94 -9.83
CA PRO A 1153 -6.71 54.06 -9.01
C PRO A 1153 -7.47 53.57 -7.77
N ILE A 1154 -7.17 54.17 -6.61
CA ILE A 1154 -7.88 53.94 -5.35
C ILE A 1154 -9.34 54.39 -5.52
N GLY A 1155 -10.30 53.49 -5.34
CA GLY A 1155 -11.71 53.84 -5.30
C GLY A 1155 -11.99 54.83 -4.16
N LEU A 1156 -12.42 56.05 -4.49
CA LEU A 1156 -12.87 57.02 -3.50
C LEU A 1156 -14.11 56.46 -2.78
N PRO A 1157 -14.26 56.69 -1.45
CA PRO A 1157 -15.44 56.24 -0.73
C PRO A 1157 -16.68 56.87 -1.36
N ALA A 1158 -17.66 56.02 -1.73
CA ALA A 1158 -19.00 56.48 -2.04
C ALA A 1158 -19.52 57.23 -0.83
N LYS A 1159 -20.01 58.47 -1.04
CA LYS A 1159 -20.67 59.25 0.01
C LYS A 1159 -21.86 58.44 0.53
N ASP A 1160 -21.98 58.39 1.85
CA ASP A 1160 -23.18 57.90 2.55
C ASP A 1160 -24.41 58.67 2.01
N GLU A 1161 -25.28 57.95 1.31
CA GLU A 1161 -26.67 58.36 1.07
C GLU A 1161 -27.54 57.57 2.06
N ASP A 1162 -27.60 58.06 3.30
CA ASP A 1162 -28.77 57.88 4.16
C ASP A 1162 -29.37 59.28 4.33
N GLU A 1163 -30.54 59.48 3.75
CA GLU A 1163 -31.62 60.43 4.11
C GLU A 1163 -32.44 60.72 2.84
N ASP A 1164 -33.46 59.91 2.57
CA ASP A 1164 -34.83 60.44 2.49
C ASP A 1164 -35.90 59.38 2.15
N GLU A 1165 -37.01 59.51 2.88
CA GLU A 1165 -38.40 59.12 2.59
C GLU A 1165 -38.86 57.64 2.66
N GLY A 1166 -39.81 57.40 3.59
CA GLY A 1166 -41.05 56.66 3.29
C GLY A 1166 -41.48 55.57 4.25
#